data_AF-K1ZVC0-F1
#
_entry.id   AF-K1ZVC0-F1
#
_cell.length_a   1.000
_cell.length_b   1.000
_cell.length_c   1.000
_cell.angle_alpha   90.00
_cell.angle_beta   90.00
_cell.angle_gamma   90.00
#
_symmetry.space_group_name_H-M   'P 1'
#
loop_
_entity.id
_entity.type
_entity.pdbx_description
1 polymer ?
#
loop_
_entity_poly.entity_id
_entity_poly.type
_entity_poly.pdbx_seq_one_letter_code
_entity_poly.pdbx_strand_id
1 'polypeptide(L)'
;MGDREKIIDTYMDIFFARFGFYPKSVSAWHLDSYSLQYLQSKYSVLTAMNCDDQYTTDNYRLWGGYLGSPYFPDKNNSLVPASSFDNRVNLAMVRWAQRDLFNFYGFRSQSAYSVQVNDYLGIGQDTKYFEKLLAMYDRKDLNEFTHVNIGLENDYDLTLYKKEIKNVYLALKANHDKFNLHPISLGDFGDWFKARYPESSPAYFYRTGDPTGVSSGQVFWYQSPFYRLGLKSENGRTSIIDFRVYNREVYEDYFVTPNQDWALFHEIPAVIDSVKFPGTEVVLNIDLQLADIVHSKQWDYWQIAFRQDGKVLTLEPDRIVFSGFSAPVMASKDIKPLISKTQTTWELTPYTPYKSTTHPTWIFWLAVILLIYFLSKKIKRSGGPELPKYLVIGFIVALLTGLTLYRNGLLYPFGMGFWGPNGHDAIFHLSLIEKFSQGLTGLSHPQIAGQKIANYHFLFDYLAGLAVKVFGLSSLDLYFRIFPVLAGATIIFLLDKLMKSWRYSREERLVGLVMVFLAGSFGFLPKLLTGQDIFAGESAFWSNQSVSIFLNPPYALSIIVLLLFLNRLKSDAKIKTFEFLGLSLLGGLLSQTKVYAFILLLGALLFTKRYKLFLGVLVLGILISLPFTTLGGPSPFIFSPFWFPRSLFASYDRFYWPRLVEAWQAYEASGSFLKLSAINLFALVVFLLGNLGLRFLGFFEMIKTKSSGLSESLVRWIIAFGLLLPLLFVQNVNPWNTIQFMYYALFFLGIFMAKYIVRLRPILILFLLLLATVTSVGTLKDYIGYFSASRVSFTELRALDTLRDQPRGIVLSPLFSVPASSRVSTPKPLYSYVSTAYISALSGQPEFLSDILNLDITGFNYISRARDIQRFYDTEDKEWGIAFLQKNQIKYVYETRLQKIKLAPIDLNLETIFDSGEIKVYRYN
;
A
#
# COMPACT_ATOMS: atom_id res chain seq x y z
N MET A 1 -18.29 3.44 4.86
CA MET A 1 -18.60 4.49 5.84
C MET A 1 -20.10 4.57 6.14
N GLY A 2 -20.99 4.69 5.13
CA GLY A 2 -22.43 4.92 5.38
C GLY A 2 -23.18 3.90 6.26
N ASP A 3 -22.80 2.62 6.32
CA ASP A 3 -23.58 1.64 7.09
C ASP A 3 -23.38 1.76 8.61
N ARG A 4 -22.18 2.07 9.10
CA ARG A 4 -21.96 2.28 10.55
C ARG A 4 -22.67 3.53 11.06
N GLU A 5 -22.69 4.60 10.26
CA GLU A 5 -23.43 5.83 10.56
C GLU A 5 -24.94 5.55 10.63
N LYS A 6 -25.50 4.80 9.67
CA LYS A 6 -26.91 4.39 9.69
C LYS A 6 -27.26 3.57 10.92
N ILE A 7 -26.40 2.65 11.34
CA ILE A 7 -26.61 1.86 12.56
C ILE A 7 -26.66 2.78 13.78
N ILE A 8 -25.66 3.66 13.93
CA ILE A 8 -25.62 4.64 15.01
C ILE A 8 -26.87 5.51 15.02
N ASP A 9 -27.23 6.09 13.87
CA ASP A 9 -28.40 6.94 13.72
C ASP A 9 -29.68 6.22 14.12
N THR A 10 -29.85 4.97 13.67
CA THR A 10 -31.02 4.16 14.01
C THR A 10 -31.17 3.97 15.52
N TYR A 11 -30.10 3.63 16.23
CA TYR A 11 -30.15 3.46 17.68
C TYR A 11 -30.39 4.78 18.42
N MET A 12 -29.78 5.87 17.94
CA MET A 12 -29.96 7.21 18.51
C MET A 12 -31.40 7.70 18.33
N ASP A 13 -31.99 7.51 17.16
CA ASP A 13 -33.37 7.89 16.85
C ASP A 13 -34.38 7.09 17.68
N ILE A 14 -34.16 5.77 17.83
CA ILE A 14 -34.99 4.92 18.70
C ILE A 14 -34.90 5.36 20.15
N PHE A 15 -33.70 5.68 20.64
CA PHE A 15 -33.51 6.18 22.00
C PHE A 15 -34.24 7.52 22.20
N PHE A 16 -34.04 8.46 21.27
CA PHE A 16 -34.70 9.77 21.32
C PHE A 16 -36.22 9.65 21.30
N ALA A 17 -36.78 8.80 20.42
CA ALA A 17 -38.21 8.56 20.35
C ALA A 17 -38.80 8.00 21.66
N ARG A 18 -38.01 7.25 22.42
CA ARG A 18 -38.44 6.64 23.69
C ARG A 18 -38.25 7.55 24.90
N PHE A 19 -37.19 8.35 24.94
CA PHE A 19 -36.79 9.11 26.14
C PHE A 19 -36.85 10.64 25.96
N GLY A 20 -36.98 11.16 24.75
CA GLY A 20 -37.08 12.59 24.46
C GLY A 20 -35.75 13.37 24.47
N PHE A 21 -34.62 12.68 24.62
CA PHE A 21 -33.27 13.25 24.57
C PHE A 21 -32.28 12.21 24.03
N TYR A 22 -31.10 12.64 23.56
CA TYR A 22 -30.03 11.72 23.15
C TYR A 22 -29.17 11.28 24.34
N PRO A 23 -28.67 10.03 24.36
CA PRO A 23 -27.88 9.53 25.47
C PRO A 23 -26.53 10.27 25.54
N LYS A 24 -26.12 10.67 26.76
CA LYS A 24 -24.80 11.26 27.00
C LYS A 24 -23.67 10.24 27.04
N SER A 25 -24.01 8.95 27.21
CA SER A 25 -23.05 7.85 27.25
C SER A 25 -23.52 6.69 26.39
N VAL A 26 -22.59 6.05 25.70
CA VAL A 26 -22.84 4.89 24.84
C VAL A 26 -21.87 3.76 25.15
N SER A 27 -22.26 2.53 24.83
CA SER A 27 -21.43 1.34 25.07
C SER A 27 -21.61 0.35 23.92
N ALA A 28 -20.50 -0.27 23.50
CA ALA A 28 -20.51 -1.47 22.69
C ALA A 28 -19.23 -2.27 22.99
N TRP A 29 -19.16 -3.51 22.52
CA TRP A 29 -17.93 -4.30 22.68
C TRP A 29 -16.73 -3.60 22.03
N HIS A 30 -16.95 -2.99 20.87
CA HIS A 30 -15.97 -2.18 20.15
C HIS A 30 -16.64 -1.03 19.40
N LEU A 31 -16.29 0.20 19.77
CA LEU A 31 -16.53 1.43 19.03
C LEU A 31 -15.19 1.91 18.47
N ASP A 32 -15.09 1.95 17.14
CA ASP A 32 -13.89 2.42 16.45
C ASP A 32 -13.77 3.96 16.52
N SER A 33 -12.59 4.49 16.23
CA SER A 33 -12.33 5.93 16.37
C SER A 33 -13.22 6.80 15.48
N TYR A 34 -13.59 6.30 14.29
CA TYR A 34 -14.53 7.01 13.42
C TYR A 34 -15.92 7.11 14.05
N SER A 35 -16.43 6.02 14.61
CA SER A 35 -17.75 5.96 15.23
C SER A 35 -17.80 6.87 16.46
N LEU A 36 -16.73 6.87 17.26
CA LEU A 36 -16.58 7.77 18.40
C LEU A 36 -16.61 9.24 17.98
N GLN A 37 -15.93 9.62 16.89
CA GLN A 37 -16.00 10.97 16.34
C GLN A 37 -17.41 11.33 15.91
N TYR A 38 -18.10 10.44 15.20
CA TYR A 38 -19.46 10.68 14.73
C TYR A 38 -20.47 10.83 15.89
N LEU A 39 -20.37 9.95 16.89
CA LEU A 39 -21.16 10.00 18.13
C LEU A 39 -20.93 11.31 18.89
N GLN A 40 -19.67 11.73 19.01
CA GLN A 40 -19.30 12.98 19.68
C GLN A 40 -19.80 14.20 18.91
N SER A 41 -19.56 14.27 17.60
CA SER A 41 -19.84 15.48 16.81
C SER A 41 -21.32 15.67 16.50
N LYS A 42 -22.05 14.58 16.25
CA LYS A 42 -23.48 14.65 15.87
C LYS A 42 -24.41 14.61 17.09
N TYR A 43 -24.09 13.77 18.07
CA TYR A 43 -24.98 13.49 19.21
C TYR A 43 -24.48 14.06 20.54
N SER A 44 -23.32 14.73 20.56
CA SER A 44 -22.72 15.30 21.78
C SER A 44 -22.51 14.27 22.89
N VAL A 45 -22.24 13.01 22.52
CA VAL A 45 -21.88 11.95 23.47
C VAL A 45 -20.63 12.37 24.25
N LEU A 46 -20.69 12.24 25.57
CA LEU A 46 -19.63 12.66 26.50
C LEU A 46 -18.74 11.50 26.94
N THR A 47 -19.30 10.29 26.97
CA THR A 47 -18.58 9.07 27.40
C THR A 47 -18.91 7.89 26.50
N ALA A 48 -17.90 7.12 26.13
CA ALA A 48 -18.04 5.86 25.44
C ALA A 48 -17.42 4.74 26.27
N MET A 49 -17.94 3.53 26.14
CA MET A 49 -17.42 2.35 26.81
C MET A 49 -17.14 1.24 25.79
N ASN A 50 -15.90 0.77 25.79
CA ASN A 50 -15.44 -0.38 25.01
C ASN A 50 -15.04 -1.52 25.95
N CYS A 51 -15.01 -2.75 25.42
CA CYS A 51 -14.43 -3.87 26.14
C CYS A 51 -12.96 -3.58 26.51
N ASP A 52 -12.54 -4.01 27.70
CA ASP A 52 -11.16 -3.92 28.18
C ASP A 52 -10.26 -4.96 27.50
N ASP A 53 -8.96 -4.81 27.64
CA ASP A 53 -7.93 -5.62 26.98
C ASP A 53 -8.21 -7.13 27.10
N GLN A 54 -8.22 -7.82 25.95
CA GLN A 54 -8.38 -9.26 25.83
C GLN A 54 -7.65 -9.77 24.58
N TYR A 55 -6.82 -10.80 24.75
CA TYR A 55 -5.98 -11.29 23.66
C TYR A 55 -6.73 -12.17 22.65
N THR A 56 -7.56 -13.10 23.12
CA THR A 56 -8.35 -14.01 22.27
C THR A 56 -9.58 -14.53 23.00
N THR A 57 -10.63 -13.72 23.13
CA THR A 57 -11.90 -14.08 23.77
C THR A 57 -13.05 -13.70 22.83
N ASP A 58 -14.01 -14.61 22.63
CA ASP A 58 -15.18 -14.43 21.73
C ASP A 58 -14.86 -14.04 20.29
N ASN A 59 -13.71 -14.49 19.77
CA ASN A 59 -13.16 -14.08 18.47
C ASN A 59 -12.74 -12.59 18.38
N TYR A 60 -12.58 -11.93 19.52
CA TYR A 60 -12.01 -10.58 19.63
C TYR A 60 -10.59 -10.64 20.19
N ARG A 61 -9.69 -9.92 19.52
CA ARG A 61 -8.40 -9.47 20.05
C ARG A 61 -8.47 -7.95 20.12
N LEU A 62 -8.65 -7.42 21.33
CA LEU A 62 -8.57 -5.99 21.65
C LEU A 62 -7.39 -5.83 22.59
N TRP A 63 -6.24 -5.38 22.09
CA TRP A 63 -4.97 -5.61 22.79
C TRP A 63 -4.02 -4.41 22.72
N GLY A 64 -3.55 -3.94 23.87
CA GLY A 64 -2.52 -2.92 23.96
C GLY A 64 -2.97 -1.50 24.25
N GLY A 65 -4.26 -1.28 24.48
CA GLY A 65 -4.75 0.04 24.91
C GLY A 65 -4.48 0.31 26.38
N TYR A 66 -5.04 1.40 26.90
CA TYR A 66 -5.11 1.60 28.35
C TYR A 66 -5.93 0.49 29.01
N LEU A 67 -5.31 -0.17 29.99
CA LEU A 67 -5.86 -1.23 30.83
C LEU A 67 -6.66 -0.64 31.98
N GLY A 68 -7.98 -0.86 31.99
CA GLY A 68 -8.90 -0.46 33.07
C GLY A 68 -9.11 1.05 33.29
N SER A 69 -8.23 1.90 32.77
CA SER A 69 -8.22 3.34 33.05
C SER A 69 -8.92 4.20 31.99
N PRO A 70 -9.63 5.27 32.39
CA PRO A 70 -10.26 6.20 31.44
C PRO A 70 -9.26 7.08 30.68
N TYR A 71 -9.57 7.39 29.42
CA TYR A 71 -8.72 8.24 28.57
C TYR A 71 -9.53 8.96 27.49
N PHE A 72 -8.94 9.93 26.79
CA PHE A 72 -9.50 10.42 25.53
C PHE A 72 -8.92 9.61 24.38
N PRO A 73 -9.71 8.97 23.52
CA PRO A 73 -9.17 8.22 22.39
C PRO A 73 -8.63 9.14 21.30
N ASP A 74 -7.62 8.71 20.57
CA ASP A 74 -7.08 9.42 19.40
C ASP A 74 -8.04 9.31 18.19
N LYS A 75 -8.12 10.36 17.37
CA LYS A 75 -8.97 10.44 16.17
C LYS A 75 -8.66 9.40 15.09
N ASN A 76 -7.49 8.76 15.14
CA ASN A 76 -7.09 7.76 14.16
C ASN A 76 -7.21 6.33 14.70
N ASN A 77 -7.17 6.14 16.03
CA ASN A 77 -7.14 4.83 16.67
C ASN A 77 -7.68 4.84 18.10
N SER A 78 -8.76 4.09 18.35
CA SER A 78 -9.47 4.05 19.62
C SER A 78 -8.68 3.41 20.75
N LEU A 79 -7.71 2.53 20.47
CA LEU A 79 -6.80 1.98 21.48
C LEU A 79 -5.66 2.95 21.85
N VAL A 80 -5.42 3.99 21.04
CA VAL A 80 -4.38 4.98 21.31
C VAL A 80 -4.96 6.11 22.16
N PRO A 81 -4.40 6.39 23.35
CA PRO A 81 -4.72 7.59 24.12
C PRO A 81 -4.25 8.87 23.42
N ALA A 82 -5.08 9.90 23.43
CA ALA A 82 -4.77 11.20 22.87
C ALA A 82 -3.74 11.93 23.75
N SER A 83 -2.71 12.50 23.12
CA SER A 83 -1.67 13.29 23.81
C SER A 83 -1.94 14.79 23.81
N SER A 84 -2.94 15.27 23.06
CA SER A 84 -3.30 16.68 22.99
C SER A 84 -4.78 16.88 22.66
N PHE A 85 -5.25 18.12 22.77
CA PHE A 85 -6.62 18.47 22.40
C PHE A 85 -6.87 18.26 20.89
N ASP A 86 -5.86 18.53 20.06
CA ASP A 86 -5.99 18.46 18.60
C ASP A 86 -6.17 17.04 18.06
N ASN A 87 -5.58 16.04 18.72
CA ASN A 87 -5.66 14.65 18.28
C ASN A 87 -6.75 13.83 18.98
N ARG A 88 -7.42 14.38 20.00
CA ARG A 88 -8.44 13.65 20.74
C ARG A 88 -9.82 13.66 20.08
N VAL A 89 -10.53 12.55 20.22
CA VAL A 89 -12.00 12.58 20.19
C VAL A 89 -12.45 13.14 21.54
N ASN A 90 -13.25 14.21 21.51
CA ASN A 90 -13.57 15.00 22.72
C ASN A 90 -14.66 14.35 23.59
N LEU A 91 -14.48 13.07 23.94
CA LEU A 91 -15.28 12.27 24.87
C LEU A 91 -14.37 11.38 25.73
N ALA A 92 -14.83 10.98 26.92
CA ALA A 92 -14.11 10.04 27.77
C ALA A 92 -14.37 8.60 27.31
N MET A 93 -13.32 7.82 27.07
CA MET A 93 -13.40 6.37 26.88
C MET A 93 -13.18 5.69 28.24
N VAL A 94 -14.11 4.81 28.63
CA VAL A 94 -13.99 3.94 29.81
C VAL A 94 -14.01 2.46 29.38
N ARG A 95 -13.58 1.56 30.26
CA ARG A 95 -13.41 0.13 29.97
C ARG A 95 -14.47 -0.74 30.64
N TRP A 96 -14.98 -1.74 29.92
CA TRP A 96 -15.86 -2.79 30.42
C TRP A 96 -15.19 -4.17 30.36
N ALA A 97 -15.06 -4.93 31.43
CA ALA A 97 -15.06 -4.54 32.83
C ALA A 97 -13.60 -4.58 33.34
N GLN A 98 -13.27 -3.78 34.35
CA GLN A 98 -11.91 -3.66 34.89
C GLN A 98 -11.32 -5.04 35.20
N ARG A 99 -10.11 -5.28 34.69
CA ARG A 99 -9.40 -6.54 34.79
C ARG A 99 -8.65 -6.70 36.11
N ASP A 100 -8.41 -7.94 36.52
CA ASP A 100 -7.35 -8.28 37.47
C ASP A 100 -6.02 -7.96 36.82
N LEU A 101 -5.36 -6.90 37.29
CA LEU A 101 -4.13 -6.40 36.69
C LEU A 101 -2.96 -7.41 36.72
N PHE A 102 -3.04 -8.47 37.53
CA PHE A 102 -2.07 -9.57 37.57
C PHE A 102 -2.46 -10.72 36.63
N ASN A 103 -3.67 -11.26 36.75
CA ASN A 103 -4.04 -12.52 36.10
C ASN A 103 -4.63 -12.35 34.68
N PHE A 104 -5.02 -11.14 34.26
CA PHE A 104 -5.64 -10.94 32.95
C PHE A 104 -4.69 -11.15 31.76
N TYR A 105 -3.38 -10.98 31.98
CA TYR A 105 -2.40 -10.91 30.92
C TYR A 105 -2.03 -12.32 30.42
N GLY A 106 -2.91 -12.90 29.59
CA GLY A 106 -2.76 -14.25 29.04
C GLY A 106 -3.78 -14.61 27.95
N PHE A 107 -3.91 -15.91 27.66
CA PHE A 107 -4.64 -16.45 26.50
C PHE A 107 -6.03 -17.04 26.82
N ARG A 108 -7.09 -16.47 26.24
CA ARG A 108 -8.50 -16.91 26.40
C ARG A 108 -9.08 -16.50 27.75
N SER A 109 -9.31 -17.45 28.66
CA SER A 109 -10.08 -17.25 29.89
C SER A 109 -9.45 -16.26 30.87
N GLN A 110 -8.21 -15.83 30.64
CA GLN A 110 -7.54 -14.81 31.46
C GLN A 110 -8.32 -13.49 31.44
N SER A 111 -9.02 -13.14 30.36
CA SER A 111 -9.89 -11.95 30.37
C SER A 111 -11.03 -12.03 31.39
N ALA A 112 -11.42 -13.23 31.82
CA ALA A 112 -12.44 -13.44 32.86
C ALA A 112 -11.93 -13.17 34.29
N TYR A 113 -10.64 -12.91 34.48
CA TYR A 113 -10.18 -12.30 35.72
C TYR A 113 -10.55 -10.81 35.67
N SER A 114 -11.78 -10.49 36.06
CA SER A 114 -12.35 -9.15 35.98
C SER A 114 -13.35 -8.90 37.12
N VAL A 115 -13.82 -7.66 37.24
CA VAL A 115 -14.88 -7.29 38.20
C VAL A 115 -16.29 -7.71 37.75
N GLN A 116 -16.43 -8.37 36.59
CA GLN A 116 -17.72 -8.81 36.05
C GLN A 116 -18.22 -10.06 36.78
N VAL A 117 -19.46 -10.02 37.27
CA VAL A 117 -20.06 -11.09 38.10
C VAL A 117 -20.05 -12.45 37.40
N ASN A 118 -20.41 -12.49 36.12
CA ASN A 118 -20.41 -13.71 35.31
C ASN A 118 -19.00 -14.31 35.22
N ASP A 119 -18.01 -13.44 35.02
CA ASP A 119 -16.63 -13.80 34.74
C ASP A 119 -15.95 -14.44 35.95
N TYR A 120 -15.86 -13.70 37.06
CA TYR A 120 -15.09 -14.19 38.21
C TYR A 120 -15.75 -15.40 38.87
N LEU A 121 -17.09 -15.51 38.84
CA LEU A 121 -17.78 -16.73 39.26
C LEU A 121 -17.46 -17.90 38.34
N GLY A 122 -17.38 -17.67 37.02
CA GLY A 122 -17.04 -18.67 36.02
C GLY A 122 -15.63 -19.27 36.20
N ILE A 123 -14.69 -18.51 36.76
CA ILE A 123 -13.35 -18.98 37.13
C ILE A 123 -13.23 -19.42 38.60
N GLY A 124 -14.34 -19.62 39.30
CA GLY A 124 -14.40 -20.17 40.65
C GLY A 124 -14.06 -19.21 41.79
N GLN A 125 -14.13 -17.89 41.54
CA GLN A 125 -13.97 -16.86 42.57
C GLN A 125 -15.32 -16.42 43.16
N ASP A 126 -15.28 -15.52 44.15
CA ASP A 126 -16.46 -15.05 44.89
C ASP A 126 -16.38 -13.55 45.25
N THR A 127 -17.29 -13.08 46.10
CA THR A 127 -17.33 -11.67 46.51
C THR A 127 -16.04 -11.21 47.19
N LYS A 128 -15.30 -12.08 47.88
CA LYS A 128 -14.02 -11.69 48.52
C LYS A 128 -12.96 -11.38 47.47
N TYR A 129 -12.98 -12.11 46.35
CA TYR A 129 -12.14 -11.79 45.22
C TYR A 129 -12.53 -10.44 44.60
N PHE A 130 -13.82 -10.16 44.45
CA PHE A 130 -14.29 -8.83 44.01
C PHE A 130 -13.81 -7.70 44.94
N GLU A 131 -13.86 -7.87 46.26
CA GLU A 131 -13.30 -6.89 47.21
C GLU A 131 -11.80 -6.67 47.04
N LYS A 132 -11.03 -7.73 46.74
CA LYS A 132 -9.60 -7.61 46.43
C LYS A 132 -9.37 -6.82 45.14
N LEU A 133 -10.20 -7.01 44.12
CA LEU A 133 -10.13 -6.22 42.88
C LEU A 133 -10.43 -4.74 43.15
N LEU A 134 -11.44 -4.42 43.97
CA LEU A 134 -11.68 -3.03 44.37
C LEU A 134 -10.45 -2.42 45.05
N ALA A 135 -9.81 -3.17 45.95
CA ALA A 135 -8.58 -2.73 46.61
C ALA A 135 -7.41 -2.50 45.65
N MET A 136 -7.32 -3.25 44.53
CA MET A 136 -6.27 -3.02 43.52
C MET A 136 -6.39 -1.65 42.85
N TYR A 137 -7.61 -1.20 42.64
CA TYR A 137 -7.89 0.08 41.98
C TYR A 137 -7.93 1.26 42.96
N ASP A 138 -8.00 1.05 44.28
CA ASP A 138 -7.87 2.14 45.27
C ASP A 138 -6.40 2.59 45.44
N ARG A 139 -5.90 3.38 44.48
CA ARG A 139 -4.49 3.80 44.38
C ARG A 139 -4.32 5.30 44.40
N LYS A 140 -4.89 5.95 45.42
CA LYS A 140 -4.78 7.40 45.63
C LYS A 140 -3.37 7.90 45.92
N ASP A 141 -2.51 6.98 46.37
CA ASP A 141 -1.09 7.24 46.58
C ASP A 141 -0.32 7.42 45.26
N LEU A 142 -0.88 6.98 44.13
CA LEU A 142 -0.17 6.92 42.85
C LEU A 142 -0.98 7.48 41.68
N ASN A 143 -2.30 7.61 41.82
CA ASN A 143 -3.21 8.14 40.82
C ASN A 143 -4.14 9.16 41.47
N GLU A 144 -4.49 10.22 40.75
CA GLU A 144 -5.46 11.22 41.23
C GLU A 144 -6.85 10.66 41.40
N PHE A 145 -7.20 9.74 40.52
CA PHE A 145 -8.43 8.99 40.55
C PHE A 145 -8.23 7.66 39.82
N THR A 146 -9.12 6.73 40.11
CA THR A 146 -9.30 5.50 39.35
C THR A 146 -10.80 5.33 39.11
N HIS A 147 -11.14 4.44 38.18
CA HIS A 147 -12.52 4.24 37.78
C HIS A 147 -12.79 2.74 37.64
N VAL A 148 -13.93 2.29 38.13
CA VAL A 148 -14.37 0.90 38.06
C VAL A 148 -15.81 0.86 37.55
N ASN A 149 -16.02 0.23 36.40
CA ASN A 149 -17.31 -0.20 35.89
C ASN A 149 -17.60 -1.60 36.41
N ILE A 150 -18.68 -1.76 37.16
CA ILE A 150 -19.09 -3.05 37.71
C ILE A 150 -19.86 -3.81 36.62
N GLY A 151 -19.33 -4.97 36.24
CA GLY A 151 -19.82 -5.75 35.11
C GLY A 151 -20.91 -6.77 35.46
N LEU A 152 -21.94 -6.87 34.63
CA LEU A 152 -22.87 -8.01 34.58
C LEU A 152 -23.47 -8.14 33.18
N GLU A 153 -23.17 -9.24 32.49
CA GLU A 153 -23.88 -9.63 31.26
C GLU A 153 -25.26 -10.19 31.61
N ASN A 154 -26.30 -9.76 30.89
CA ASN A 154 -27.71 -10.04 31.19
C ASN A 154 -28.41 -10.91 30.14
N ASP A 155 -27.65 -11.47 29.21
CA ASP A 155 -28.09 -12.51 28.26
C ASP A 155 -28.20 -13.90 28.92
N TYR A 156 -27.56 -14.09 30.07
CA TYR A 156 -27.73 -15.27 30.94
C TYR A 156 -28.95 -15.15 31.87
N ASP A 157 -29.41 -16.29 32.41
CA ASP A 157 -30.44 -16.32 33.45
C ASP A 157 -29.96 -15.62 34.73
N LEU A 158 -30.50 -14.42 34.98
CA LEU A 158 -30.18 -13.59 36.14
C LEU A 158 -30.45 -14.27 37.49
N THR A 159 -31.29 -15.31 37.54
CA THR A 159 -31.53 -16.04 38.78
C THR A 159 -30.28 -16.75 39.29
N LEU A 160 -29.36 -17.16 38.40
CA LEU A 160 -28.09 -17.79 38.73
C LEU A 160 -27.15 -16.85 39.49
N TYR A 161 -27.22 -15.54 39.19
CA TYR A 161 -26.30 -14.53 39.73
C TYR A 161 -26.92 -13.66 40.82
N LYS A 162 -28.22 -13.79 41.08
CA LYS A 162 -28.98 -12.96 42.03
C LYS A 162 -28.34 -12.89 43.42
N LYS A 163 -27.80 -14.01 43.92
CA LYS A 163 -27.13 -14.05 45.23
C LYS A 163 -25.87 -13.19 45.20
N GLU A 164 -25.06 -13.33 44.16
CA GLU A 164 -23.78 -12.63 44.06
C GLU A 164 -23.95 -11.14 43.79
N ILE A 165 -24.93 -10.74 42.97
CA ILE A 165 -25.27 -9.32 42.75
C ILE A 165 -25.60 -8.63 44.10
N LYS A 166 -26.33 -9.31 44.99
CA LYS A 166 -26.60 -8.80 46.34
C LYS A 166 -25.32 -8.70 47.18
N ASN A 167 -24.45 -9.71 47.11
CA ASN A 167 -23.19 -9.70 47.85
C ASN A 167 -22.28 -8.56 47.39
N VAL A 168 -22.14 -8.35 46.07
CA VAL A 168 -21.41 -7.23 45.47
C VAL A 168 -21.95 -5.89 45.95
N TYR A 169 -23.27 -5.72 45.95
CA TYR A 169 -23.89 -4.50 46.49
C TYR A 169 -23.57 -4.27 47.98
N LEU A 170 -23.64 -5.33 48.79
CA LEU A 170 -23.28 -5.26 50.21
C LEU A 170 -21.79 -4.94 50.40
N ALA A 171 -20.91 -5.53 49.59
CA ALA A 171 -19.47 -5.27 49.61
C ALA A 171 -19.14 -3.81 49.26
N LEU A 172 -19.78 -3.24 48.22
CA LEU A 172 -19.63 -1.82 47.88
C LEU A 172 -20.06 -0.92 49.04
N LYS A 173 -21.20 -1.23 49.67
CA LYS A 173 -21.71 -0.45 50.80
C LYS A 173 -20.77 -0.55 52.01
N ALA A 174 -20.28 -1.75 52.32
CA ALA A 174 -19.37 -1.98 53.43
C ALA A 174 -17.99 -1.33 53.23
N ASN A 175 -17.52 -1.26 51.98
CA ASN A 175 -16.22 -0.69 51.64
C ASN A 175 -16.29 0.76 51.11
N HIS A 176 -17.46 1.42 51.16
CA HIS A 176 -17.67 2.77 50.64
C HIS A 176 -16.66 3.78 51.20
N ASP A 177 -16.56 3.89 52.52
CA ASP A 177 -15.67 4.86 53.16
C ASP A 177 -14.21 4.40 53.12
N LYS A 178 -13.99 3.07 53.22
CA LYS A 178 -12.66 2.46 53.18
C LYS A 178 -11.91 2.78 51.89
N PHE A 179 -12.58 2.67 50.74
CA PHE A 179 -12.00 2.96 49.43
C PHE A 179 -12.45 4.33 48.88
N ASN A 180 -13.21 5.11 49.67
CA ASN A 180 -13.76 6.41 49.28
C ASN A 180 -14.43 6.35 47.89
N LEU A 181 -15.40 5.46 47.76
CA LEU A 181 -16.12 5.21 46.53
C LEU A 181 -17.03 6.40 46.23
N HIS A 182 -17.03 6.88 44.98
CA HIS A 182 -17.90 7.96 44.51
C HIS A 182 -18.75 7.45 43.35
N PRO A 183 -19.99 6.99 43.58
CA PRO A 183 -20.88 6.60 42.50
C PRO A 183 -21.17 7.79 41.58
N ILE A 184 -20.91 7.62 40.28
CA ILE A 184 -21.10 8.67 39.28
C ILE A 184 -21.75 8.08 38.01
N SER A 185 -22.63 8.84 37.37
CA SER A 185 -23.15 8.45 36.05
C SER A 185 -22.07 8.63 34.98
N LEU A 186 -22.07 7.80 33.93
CA LEU A 186 -21.10 7.97 32.84
C LEU A 186 -21.25 9.32 32.13
N GLY A 187 -22.45 9.92 32.11
CA GLY A 187 -22.66 11.27 31.57
C GLY A 187 -21.96 12.34 32.38
N ASP A 188 -22.14 12.35 33.70
CA ASP A 188 -21.50 13.32 34.59
C ASP A 188 -19.99 13.09 34.68
N PHE A 189 -19.55 11.83 34.62
CA PHE A 189 -18.13 11.48 34.54
C PHE A 189 -17.46 12.09 33.31
N GLY A 190 -18.12 12.06 32.15
CA GLY A 190 -17.57 12.66 30.92
C GLY A 190 -17.34 14.17 31.06
N ASP A 191 -18.29 14.89 31.66
CA ASP A 191 -18.14 16.32 31.94
C ASP A 191 -17.03 16.59 32.96
N TRP A 192 -16.98 15.83 34.05
CA TRP A 192 -15.92 15.92 35.06
C TRP A 192 -14.53 15.64 34.46
N PHE A 193 -14.40 14.58 33.68
CA PHE A 193 -13.13 14.15 33.09
C PHE A 193 -12.59 15.20 32.11
N LYS A 194 -13.46 15.76 31.27
CA LYS A 194 -13.11 16.88 30.37
C LYS A 194 -12.69 18.14 31.11
N ALA A 195 -13.37 18.48 32.19
CA ALA A 195 -13.02 19.64 33.00
C ALA A 195 -11.68 19.43 33.74
N ARG A 196 -11.42 18.19 34.17
CA ARG A 196 -10.21 17.83 34.91
C ARG A 196 -8.97 17.73 34.03
N TYR A 197 -9.11 17.21 32.81
CA TYR A 197 -8.03 16.95 31.85
C TYR A 197 -8.29 17.71 30.53
N PRO A 198 -8.03 19.03 30.51
CA PRO A 198 -8.35 19.86 29.35
C PRO A 198 -7.47 19.57 28.14
N GLU A 199 -6.22 19.15 28.34
CA GLU A 199 -5.22 19.05 27.26
C GLU A 199 -5.04 17.62 26.74
N SER A 200 -4.85 16.62 27.61
CA SER A 200 -4.43 15.29 27.19
C SER A 200 -5.02 14.17 28.02
N SER A 201 -4.83 12.92 27.59
CA SER A 201 -5.18 11.78 28.44
C SER A 201 -4.23 11.71 29.64
N PRO A 202 -4.73 11.39 30.85
CA PRO A 202 -3.87 11.22 32.02
C PRO A 202 -2.96 10.00 31.91
N ALA A 203 -1.89 10.01 32.71
CA ALA A 203 -1.07 8.83 32.97
C ALA A 203 -1.57 8.09 34.21
N TYR A 204 -1.44 6.77 34.20
CA TYR A 204 -1.83 5.90 35.31
C TYR A 204 -0.72 4.93 35.70
N PHE A 205 -0.71 4.55 36.97
CA PHE A 205 0.18 3.54 37.49
C PHE A 205 -0.48 2.60 38.48
N TYR A 206 -0.21 1.31 38.31
CA TYR A 206 -0.70 0.27 39.20
C TYR A 206 0.43 -0.64 39.64
N ARG A 207 0.35 -1.16 40.87
CA ARG A 207 1.24 -2.20 41.39
C ARG A 207 0.43 -3.22 42.17
N THR A 208 0.38 -4.48 41.77
CA THR A 208 -0.39 -5.49 42.52
C THR A 208 0.33 -6.82 42.60
N GLY A 209 0.09 -7.57 43.67
CA GLY A 209 0.36 -9.01 43.70
C GLY A 209 -0.83 -9.79 43.14
N ASP A 210 -0.71 -11.12 43.15
CA ASP A 210 -1.80 -12.02 42.76
C ASP A 210 -2.92 -12.02 43.82
N PRO A 211 -4.14 -11.57 43.51
CA PRO A 211 -5.26 -11.57 44.46
C PRO A 211 -5.77 -12.97 44.78
N THR A 212 -5.53 -13.96 43.91
CA THR A 212 -5.93 -15.35 44.14
C THR A 212 -4.98 -16.04 45.13
N GLY A 213 -3.75 -15.54 45.26
CA GLY A 213 -2.71 -16.11 46.11
C GLY A 213 -2.06 -17.37 45.54
N VAL A 214 -2.26 -17.67 44.25
CA VAL A 214 -1.71 -18.85 43.57
C VAL A 214 -0.26 -18.61 43.15
N SER A 215 0.06 -17.40 42.69
CA SER A 215 1.37 -17.00 42.18
C SER A 215 2.07 -16.03 43.13
N SER A 216 3.38 -16.19 43.25
CA SER A 216 4.24 -15.18 43.88
C SER A 216 4.53 -14.01 42.92
N GLY A 217 5.01 -12.91 43.49
CA GLY A 217 5.47 -11.77 42.72
C GLY A 217 4.53 -10.58 42.71
N GLN A 218 4.95 -9.54 41.99
CA GLN A 218 4.18 -8.32 41.78
C GLN A 218 4.26 -7.90 40.32
N VAL A 219 3.17 -7.37 39.78
CA VAL A 219 3.14 -6.69 38.49
C VAL A 219 3.01 -5.19 38.69
N PHE A 220 3.60 -4.45 37.76
CA PHE A 220 3.58 -3.00 37.72
C PHE A 220 3.14 -2.58 36.31
N TRP A 221 2.15 -1.73 36.23
CA TRP A 221 1.65 -1.18 34.96
C TRP A 221 1.83 0.32 34.97
N TYR A 222 2.50 0.85 33.95
CA TYR A 222 2.57 2.27 33.67
C TYR A 222 1.95 2.55 32.29
N GLN A 223 1.05 3.52 32.22
CA GLN A 223 0.33 3.87 31.00
C GLN A 223 0.30 5.38 30.86
N SER A 224 0.91 5.90 29.80
CA SER A 224 0.90 7.31 29.43
C SER A 224 0.33 7.47 28.02
N PRO A 225 0.03 8.70 27.58
CA PRO A 225 -0.41 8.91 26.21
C PRO A 225 0.61 8.43 25.16
N PHE A 226 1.87 8.20 25.51
CA PHE A 226 2.92 7.86 24.56
C PHE A 226 3.28 6.38 24.57
N TYR A 227 3.07 5.67 25.69
CA TYR A 227 3.34 4.23 25.77
C TYR A 227 2.63 3.53 26.92
N ARG A 228 2.59 2.21 26.83
CA ARG A 228 2.23 1.31 27.93
C ARG A 228 3.41 0.40 28.25
N LEU A 229 3.66 0.16 29.53
CA LEU A 229 4.71 -0.72 30.04
C LEU A 229 4.15 -1.61 31.15
N GLY A 230 4.26 -2.93 30.97
CA GLY A 230 4.00 -3.96 31.96
C GLY A 230 5.30 -4.59 32.44
N LEU A 231 5.49 -4.61 33.76
CA LEU A 231 6.67 -5.17 34.43
C LEU A 231 6.21 -6.23 35.42
N LYS A 232 6.91 -7.36 35.48
CA LYS A 232 6.70 -8.40 36.51
C LYS A 232 7.98 -8.57 37.32
N SER A 233 7.91 -8.39 38.63
CA SER A 233 9.00 -8.71 39.55
C SER A 233 8.68 -9.96 40.36
N GLU A 234 9.55 -10.95 40.28
CA GLU A 234 9.43 -12.23 40.98
C GLU A 234 10.83 -12.81 41.25
N ASN A 235 11.05 -13.38 42.44
CA ASN A 235 12.31 -14.01 42.83
C ASN A 235 13.55 -13.11 42.65
N GLY A 236 13.44 -11.82 43.00
CA GLY A 236 14.54 -10.86 42.89
C GLY A 236 14.85 -10.39 41.46
N ARG A 237 13.97 -10.68 40.48
CA ARG A 237 14.15 -10.31 39.08
C ARG A 237 12.93 -9.58 38.55
N THR A 238 13.13 -8.37 38.01
CA THR A 238 12.10 -7.65 37.25
C THR A 238 12.28 -7.88 35.76
N SER A 239 11.20 -8.22 35.06
CA SER A 239 11.17 -8.37 33.60
C SER A 239 10.09 -7.48 32.97
N ILE A 240 10.36 -6.95 31.79
CA ILE A 240 9.35 -6.33 30.92
C ILE A 240 8.55 -7.45 30.25
N ILE A 241 7.23 -7.46 30.50
CA ILE A 241 6.29 -8.46 29.96
C ILE A 241 5.40 -7.90 28.85
N ASP A 242 5.18 -6.59 28.84
CA ASP A 242 4.45 -5.84 27.80
C ASP A 242 5.12 -4.49 27.60
N PHE A 243 5.37 -4.08 26.36
CA PHE A 243 5.84 -2.73 26.05
C PHE A 243 5.31 -2.29 24.69
N ARG A 244 4.56 -1.19 24.67
CA ARG A 244 3.94 -0.64 23.46
C ARG A 244 4.16 0.84 23.35
N VAL A 245 4.67 1.28 22.20
CA VAL A 245 4.82 2.70 21.88
C VAL A 245 3.65 3.10 20.99
N TYR A 246 2.89 4.12 21.41
CA TYR A 246 1.70 4.53 20.69
C TYR A 246 2.05 5.36 19.45
N ASN A 247 1.60 4.89 18.29
CA ASN A 247 1.79 5.56 17.02
C ASN A 247 0.47 6.09 16.45
N ARG A 248 0.33 7.41 16.42
CA ARG A 248 -0.89 8.12 15.97
C ARG A 248 -1.01 8.23 14.46
N GLU A 249 0.06 7.88 13.74
CA GLU A 249 0.07 7.87 12.28
C GLU A 249 -0.50 6.56 11.72
N VAL A 250 -0.70 5.57 12.58
CA VAL A 250 -1.28 4.27 12.25
C VAL A 250 -2.77 4.30 12.59
N TYR A 251 -3.58 4.26 11.54
CA TYR A 251 -5.02 4.17 11.64
C TYR A 251 -5.46 2.75 11.99
N GLU A 252 -6.66 2.62 12.53
CA GLU A 252 -7.32 1.31 12.68
C GLU A 252 -7.53 0.67 11.30
N ASP A 253 -7.34 -0.65 11.20
CA ASP A 253 -7.49 -1.38 9.92
C ASP A 253 -8.88 -1.17 9.29
N TYR A 254 -9.90 -1.04 10.14
CA TYR A 254 -11.29 -0.83 9.73
C TYR A 254 -11.75 0.63 9.84
N PHE A 255 -10.81 1.58 10.02
CA PHE A 255 -11.14 3.01 10.08
C PHE A 255 -11.95 3.42 8.87
N VAL A 256 -11.54 2.95 7.68
CA VAL A 256 -12.26 3.19 6.43
C VAL A 256 -12.86 1.94 5.79
N THR A 257 -12.21 0.79 5.93
CA THR A 257 -12.68 -0.46 5.33
C THR A 257 -13.61 -1.22 6.27
N PRO A 258 -14.66 -1.90 5.79
CA PRO A 258 -15.50 -2.71 6.67
C PRO A 258 -14.73 -3.93 7.17
N ASN A 259 -15.01 -4.36 8.41
CA ASN A 259 -14.63 -5.71 8.83
C ASN A 259 -15.54 -6.72 8.14
N GLN A 260 -14.94 -7.67 7.43
CA GLN A 260 -15.65 -8.72 6.68
C GLN A 260 -15.47 -10.10 7.32
N ASP A 261 -14.71 -10.18 8.41
CA ASP A 261 -14.50 -11.39 9.19
C ASP A 261 -15.52 -11.49 10.34
N TRP A 262 -15.76 -12.71 10.81
CA TRP A 262 -16.51 -12.98 12.04
C TRP A 262 -15.70 -12.68 13.32
N ALA A 263 -14.41 -12.40 13.16
CA ALA A 263 -13.49 -12.06 14.23
C ALA A 263 -13.07 -10.58 14.11
N LEU A 264 -12.74 -9.95 15.24
CA LEU A 264 -12.15 -8.61 15.26
C LEU A 264 -10.73 -8.69 15.81
N PHE A 265 -9.76 -8.27 15.00
CA PHE A 265 -8.38 -8.09 15.42
C PHE A 265 -8.08 -6.60 15.42
N HIS A 266 -7.89 -6.05 16.61
CA HIS A 266 -7.50 -4.66 16.81
C HIS A 266 -6.48 -4.59 17.94
N GLU A 267 -5.24 -4.27 17.58
CA GLU A 267 -4.16 -4.22 18.55
C GLU A 267 -3.14 -3.14 18.24
N ILE A 268 -2.49 -2.64 19.30
CA ILE A 268 -1.34 -1.77 19.18
C ILE A 268 -0.10 -2.64 19.00
N PRO A 269 0.71 -2.43 17.96
CA PRO A 269 1.93 -3.20 17.79
C PRO A 269 2.85 -3.10 19.00
N ALA A 270 3.35 -4.26 19.43
CA ALA A 270 4.21 -4.35 20.60
C ALA A 270 5.70 -4.30 20.25
N VAL A 271 6.48 -3.72 21.16
CA VAL A 271 7.93 -3.91 21.25
C VAL A 271 8.24 -5.21 22.01
N ILE A 272 7.51 -5.45 23.11
CA ILE A 272 7.53 -6.71 23.87
C ILE A 272 6.08 -7.10 24.15
N ASP A 273 5.75 -8.37 23.94
CA ASP A 273 4.46 -8.95 24.29
C ASP A 273 4.68 -10.43 24.59
N SER A 274 4.82 -10.75 25.87
CA SER A 274 5.10 -12.12 26.33
C SER A 274 3.93 -13.07 26.20
N VAL A 275 2.70 -12.56 26.02
CA VAL A 275 1.56 -13.40 25.65
C VAL A 275 1.73 -13.82 24.21
N LYS A 276 1.90 -12.87 23.30
CA LYS A 276 2.00 -13.15 21.86
C LYS A 276 3.27 -13.90 21.47
N PHE A 277 4.40 -13.55 22.08
CA PHE A 277 5.71 -14.15 21.84
C PHE A 277 6.33 -14.60 23.17
N PRO A 278 5.92 -15.77 23.71
CA PRO A 278 6.46 -16.28 24.96
C PRO A 278 7.98 -16.44 24.92
N GLY A 279 8.69 -16.05 26.00
CA GLY A 279 10.15 -16.11 26.08
C GLY A 279 10.88 -14.86 25.56
N THR A 280 10.15 -13.83 25.12
CA THR A 280 10.73 -12.54 24.65
C THR A 280 10.82 -11.48 25.75
N GLU A 281 10.55 -11.84 27.00
CA GLU A 281 10.65 -10.96 28.16
C GLU A 281 12.07 -10.40 28.31
N VAL A 282 12.18 -9.12 28.69
CA VAL A 282 13.48 -8.46 28.88
C VAL A 282 13.72 -8.21 30.36
N VAL A 283 14.77 -8.82 30.90
CA VAL A 283 15.14 -8.70 32.32
C VAL A 283 15.84 -7.36 32.58
N LEU A 284 15.43 -6.69 33.65
CA LEU A 284 16.03 -5.48 34.18
C LEU A 284 16.93 -5.81 35.38
N ASN A 285 18.06 -5.12 35.48
CA ASN A 285 18.96 -5.24 36.64
C ASN A 285 18.51 -4.37 37.81
N ILE A 286 17.24 -4.46 38.18
CA ILE A 286 16.60 -3.81 39.33
C ILE A 286 15.47 -4.72 39.82
N ASP A 287 15.23 -4.78 41.13
CA ASP A 287 14.11 -5.46 41.75
C ASP A 287 13.11 -4.44 42.29
N LEU A 288 12.01 -4.30 41.57
CA LEU A 288 10.98 -3.33 41.92
C LEU A 288 10.20 -3.68 43.20
N GLN A 289 10.31 -4.89 43.75
CA GLN A 289 9.72 -5.22 45.05
C GLN A 289 10.47 -4.56 46.20
N LEU A 290 11.77 -4.31 46.03
CA LEU A 290 12.66 -3.69 47.01
C LEU A 290 12.88 -2.20 46.76
N ALA A 291 12.31 -1.65 45.67
CA ALA A 291 12.53 -0.28 45.27
C ALA A 291 11.59 0.70 45.99
N ASP A 292 12.15 1.82 46.45
CA ASP A 292 11.39 2.97 46.91
C ASP A 292 10.73 3.65 45.71
N ILE A 293 9.42 3.89 45.79
CA ILE A 293 8.66 4.56 44.74
C ILE A 293 8.58 6.05 45.07
N VAL A 294 9.14 6.87 44.18
CA VAL A 294 8.98 8.32 44.21
C VAL A 294 8.15 8.72 43.01
N HIS A 295 6.99 9.33 43.24
CA HIS A 295 6.18 9.89 42.17
C HIS A 295 6.20 11.42 42.24
N SER A 296 6.02 12.05 41.10
CA SER A 296 5.78 13.48 41.04
C SER A 296 4.88 13.79 39.86
N LYS A 297 4.06 14.83 39.98
CA LYS A 297 3.18 15.29 38.93
C LYS A 297 3.78 16.52 38.26
N GLN A 298 3.87 16.51 36.93
CA GLN A 298 4.21 17.68 36.13
C GLN A 298 3.10 17.86 35.08
N TRP A 299 2.30 18.92 35.18
CA TRP A 299 1.09 19.14 34.38
C TRP A 299 0.09 17.97 34.49
N ASP A 300 -0.44 17.44 33.39
CA ASP A 300 -1.37 16.29 33.38
C ASP A 300 -0.66 14.93 33.52
N TYR A 301 0.68 14.91 33.63
CA TYR A 301 1.44 13.69 33.58
C TYR A 301 2.10 13.31 34.91
N TRP A 302 1.88 12.05 35.29
CA TRP A 302 2.57 11.40 36.39
C TRP A 302 3.86 10.77 35.89
N GLN A 303 4.97 11.09 36.56
CA GLN A 303 6.24 10.39 36.41
C GLN A 303 6.55 9.62 37.68
N ILE A 304 7.14 8.44 37.51
CA ILE A 304 7.42 7.51 38.61
C ILE A 304 8.86 7.06 38.53
N ALA A 305 9.57 7.17 39.65
CA ALA A 305 10.94 6.70 39.80
C ALA A 305 11.00 5.59 40.84
N PHE A 306 11.68 4.51 40.49
CA PHE A 306 12.02 3.40 41.38
C PHE A 306 13.47 3.53 41.80
N ARG A 307 13.75 3.61 43.09
CA ARG A 307 15.11 3.74 43.64
C ARG A 307 15.48 2.49 44.43
N GLN A 308 16.58 1.85 44.07
CA GLN A 308 17.11 0.69 44.79
C GLN A 308 18.63 0.69 44.72
N ASP A 309 19.32 0.74 45.87
CA ASP A 309 20.79 0.58 45.95
C ASP A 309 21.60 1.44 44.96
N GLY A 310 21.22 2.72 44.80
CA GLY A 310 21.85 3.66 43.87
C GLY A 310 21.42 3.52 42.40
N LYS A 311 20.59 2.53 42.07
CA LYS A 311 19.92 2.37 40.78
C LYS A 311 18.61 3.13 40.78
N VAL A 312 18.33 3.83 39.68
CA VAL A 312 17.08 4.56 39.49
C VAL A 312 16.50 4.27 38.11
N LEU A 313 15.27 3.72 38.09
CA LEU A 313 14.46 3.60 36.88
C LEU A 313 13.37 4.66 36.92
N THR A 314 13.37 5.61 35.98
CA THR A 314 12.35 6.65 35.89
C THR A 314 11.49 6.43 34.65
N LEU A 315 10.19 6.26 34.89
CA LEU A 315 9.15 6.22 33.88
C LEU A 315 8.58 7.63 33.75
N GLU A 316 9.02 8.34 32.72
CA GLU A 316 8.47 9.63 32.33
C GLU A 316 7.37 9.42 31.26
N PRO A 317 6.55 10.42 30.97
CA PRO A 317 5.41 10.25 30.07
C PRO A 317 5.84 9.90 28.64
N ASP A 318 6.94 10.43 28.14
CA ASP A 318 7.43 10.29 26.76
C ASP A 318 8.77 9.52 26.63
N ARG A 319 9.39 9.14 27.75
CA ARG A 319 10.71 8.50 27.78
C ARG A 319 10.90 7.62 29.02
N ILE A 320 11.92 6.77 28.98
CA ILE A 320 12.34 5.93 30.12
C ILE A 320 13.81 6.22 30.41
N VAL A 321 14.15 6.50 31.67
CA VAL A 321 15.51 6.85 32.10
C VAL A 321 16.06 5.79 33.04
N PHE A 322 17.26 5.31 32.73
CA PHE A 322 18.01 4.33 33.50
C PHE A 322 19.27 5.01 34.06
N SER A 323 19.38 5.07 35.38
CA SER A 323 20.52 5.70 36.07
C SER A 323 21.14 4.73 37.07
N GLY A 324 22.47 4.64 37.11
CA GLY A 324 23.18 3.73 38.01
C GLY A 324 23.14 2.24 37.63
N PHE A 325 22.51 1.87 36.51
CA PHE A 325 22.57 0.54 35.91
C PHE A 325 22.38 0.59 34.38
N SER A 326 22.80 -0.47 33.69
CA SER A 326 22.69 -0.56 32.23
C SER A 326 21.25 -0.81 31.78
N ALA A 327 20.76 0.02 30.86
CA ALA A 327 19.52 -0.25 30.13
C ALA A 327 19.72 -1.50 29.24
N PRO A 328 18.71 -2.38 29.11
CA PRO A 328 18.82 -3.53 28.22
C PRO A 328 18.89 -3.08 26.75
N VAL A 329 19.46 -3.91 25.89
CA VAL A 329 19.50 -3.63 24.45
C VAL A 329 18.17 -4.02 23.83
N MET A 330 17.50 -3.06 23.20
CA MET A 330 16.21 -3.27 22.54
C MET A 330 16.38 -3.24 21.02
N ALA A 331 15.99 -4.33 20.34
CA ALA A 331 15.92 -4.39 18.89
C ALA A 331 14.58 -3.83 18.40
N SER A 332 14.38 -2.52 18.53
CA SER A 332 13.15 -1.84 18.10
C SER A 332 13.43 -0.50 17.44
N LYS A 333 12.72 -0.22 16.33
CA LYS A 333 12.71 1.08 15.66
C LYS A 333 11.90 2.14 16.42
N ASP A 334 11.08 1.70 17.39
CA ASP A 334 10.24 2.57 18.21
C ASP A 334 11.03 3.25 19.35
N ILE A 335 12.31 2.89 19.55
CA ILE A 335 13.13 3.34 20.69
C ILE A 335 14.49 3.84 20.19
N LYS A 336 14.87 5.06 20.60
CA LYS A 336 16.19 5.63 20.37
C LYS A 336 16.95 5.78 21.71
N PRO A 337 18.01 5.00 21.94
CA PRO A 337 18.81 5.14 23.15
C PRO A 337 19.75 6.36 23.06
N LEU A 338 19.71 7.21 24.09
CA LEU A 338 20.65 8.30 24.33
C LEU A 338 21.51 7.96 25.54
N ILE A 339 22.82 7.84 25.35
CA ILE A 339 23.76 7.44 26.40
C ILE A 339 24.54 8.68 26.87
N SER A 340 24.44 8.97 28.16
CA SER A 340 25.30 9.93 28.86
C SER A 340 26.31 9.18 29.74
N LYS A 341 27.24 9.92 30.39
CA LYS A 341 28.24 9.30 31.28
C LYS A 341 27.63 8.54 32.46
N THR A 342 26.42 8.89 32.89
CA THR A 342 25.81 8.38 34.14
C THR A 342 24.42 7.79 33.95
N GLN A 343 23.80 7.98 32.77
CA GLN A 343 22.44 7.53 32.51
C GLN A 343 22.25 7.10 31.05
N THR A 344 21.29 6.22 30.82
CA THR A 344 20.77 5.91 29.48
C THR A 344 19.30 6.32 29.43
N THR A 345 18.90 7.06 28.41
CA THR A 345 17.51 7.45 28.17
C THR A 345 17.00 6.75 26.93
N TRP A 346 15.89 6.05 27.03
CA TRP A 346 15.12 5.59 25.89
C TRP A 346 14.14 6.69 25.49
N GLU A 347 14.46 7.40 24.41
CA GLU A 347 13.49 8.28 23.75
C GLU A 347 12.55 7.42 22.90
N LEU A 348 11.24 7.62 23.07
CA LEU A 348 10.23 6.87 22.34
C LEU A 348 9.93 7.57 21.02
N THR A 349 10.25 6.92 19.91
CA THR A 349 10.09 7.46 18.56
C THR A 349 9.23 6.52 17.74
N PRO A 350 7.88 6.64 17.80
CA PRO A 350 6.97 5.71 17.13
C PRO A 350 7.33 5.54 15.65
N TYR A 351 7.50 4.30 15.21
CA TYR A 351 7.91 3.97 13.85
C TYR A 351 6.71 3.64 12.97
N THR A 352 6.61 4.33 11.83
CA THR A 352 5.61 4.07 10.78
C THR A 352 6.30 3.39 9.59
N PRO A 353 6.01 2.11 9.31
CA PRO A 353 6.58 1.40 8.17
C PRO A 353 6.39 2.17 6.86
N TYR A 354 7.46 2.22 6.05
CA TYR A 354 7.47 2.83 4.71
C TYR A 354 7.23 4.35 4.63
N LYS A 355 7.13 5.07 5.75
CA LYS A 355 6.94 6.53 5.74
C LYS A 355 8.17 7.32 5.25
N SER A 356 9.37 6.88 5.61
CA SER A 356 10.63 7.49 5.19
C SER A 356 11.63 6.41 4.82
N THR A 357 11.59 5.97 3.55
CA THR A 357 12.44 4.89 3.02
C THR A 357 13.55 5.39 2.12
N THR A 358 13.54 6.68 1.79
CA THR A 358 14.58 7.33 1.00
C THR A 358 15.62 7.93 1.94
N HIS A 359 16.87 7.49 1.78
CA HIS A 359 18.04 7.97 2.51
C HIS A 359 19.10 8.44 1.49
N PRO A 360 18.97 9.66 0.95
CA PRO A 360 19.78 10.09 -0.19
C PRO A 360 21.27 10.05 0.12
N THR A 361 22.06 9.46 -0.78
CA THR A 361 23.52 9.38 -0.64
C THR A 361 24.18 10.71 -0.94
N TRP A 362 25.46 10.86 -0.58
CA TRP A 362 26.26 12.02 -0.99
C TRP A 362 26.35 12.17 -2.52
N ILE A 363 26.26 11.06 -3.27
CA ILE A 363 26.25 11.05 -4.74
C ILE A 363 24.98 11.72 -5.27
N PHE A 364 23.83 11.47 -4.64
CA PHE A 364 22.58 12.16 -4.97
C PHE A 364 22.73 13.67 -4.81
N TRP A 365 23.23 14.12 -3.66
CA TRP A 365 23.43 15.54 -3.41
C TRP A 365 24.46 16.16 -4.34
N LEU A 366 25.54 15.44 -4.66
CA LEU A 366 26.50 15.88 -5.67
C LEU A 366 25.83 16.03 -7.04
N ALA A 367 24.97 15.09 -7.45
CA ALA A 367 24.24 15.19 -8.71
C ALA A 367 23.29 16.40 -8.73
N VAL A 368 22.60 16.68 -7.62
CA VAL A 368 21.75 17.86 -7.46
C VAL A 368 22.58 19.15 -7.53
N ILE A 369 23.70 19.23 -6.81
CA ILE A 369 24.60 20.39 -6.83
C ILE A 369 25.17 20.62 -8.23
N LEU A 370 25.61 19.56 -8.92
CA LEU A 370 26.11 19.64 -10.29
C LEU A 370 25.00 20.12 -11.24
N LEU A 371 23.78 19.60 -11.11
CA LEU A 371 22.62 20.04 -11.89
C LEU A 371 22.37 21.55 -11.68
N ILE A 372 22.32 22.01 -10.43
CA ILE A 372 22.15 23.43 -10.07
C ILE A 372 23.31 24.28 -10.60
N TYR A 373 24.55 23.79 -10.50
CA TYR A 373 25.74 24.46 -11.03
C TYR A 373 25.67 24.62 -12.56
N PHE A 374 25.30 23.57 -13.29
CA PHE A 374 25.17 23.65 -14.75
C PHE A 374 24.02 24.56 -15.18
N LEU A 375 22.88 24.51 -14.49
CA LEU A 375 21.75 25.41 -14.73
C LEU A 375 22.14 26.87 -14.46
N SER A 376 22.79 27.17 -13.33
CA SER A 376 23.21 28.53 -12.97
C SER A 376 24.32 29.08 -13.88
N LYS A 377 25.28 28.25 -14.30
CA LYS A 377 26.33 28.64 -15.27
C LYS A 377 25.72 28.98 -16.63
N LYS A 378 24.69 28.25 -17.05
CA LYS A 378 23.95 28.54 -18.29
C LYS A 378 23.15 29.84 -18.18
N ILE A 379 22.59 30.14 -17.00
CA ILE A 379 21.90 31.41 -16.72
C ILE A 379 22.86 32.61 -16.78
N LYS A 380 24.05 32.50 -16.17
CA LYS A 380 25.06 33.57 -16.15
C LYS A 380 25.68 33.86 -17.52
N ARG A 381 25.83 32.86 -18.39
CA ARG A 381 26.51 33.01 -19.70
C ARG A 381 25.63 33.60 -20.81
N SER A 382 24.31 33.70 -20.64
CA SER A 382 23.40 34.08 -21.73
C SER A 382 22.35 35.13 -21.36
N GLY A 383 22.59 35.96 -20.33
CA GLY A 383 21.59 36.96 -19.91
C GLY A 383 20.24 36.32 -19.62
N GLY A 384 20.21 35.26 -18.79
CA GLY A 384 18.99 34.52 -18.48
C GLY A 384 18.36 33.83 -19.70
N PRO A 385 18.53 32.52 -19.92
CA PRO A 385 17.69 31.83 -20.88
C PRO A 385 16.25 31.83 -20.34
N GLU A 386 15.42 32.77 -20.78
CA GLU A 386 13.97 32.62 -20.62
C GLU A 386 13.60 31.30 -21.31
N LEU A 387 13.25 30.28 -20.51
CA LEU A 387 12.69 29.07 -21.07
C LEU A 387 11.44 29.48 -21.85
N PRO A 388 11.31 29.13 -23.13
CA PRO A 388 10.14 29.50 -23.88
C PRO A 388 8.87 29.04 -23.16
N LYS A 389 7.88 29.92 -23.01
CA LYS A 389 6.63 29.67 -22.27
C LYS A 389 5.97 28.34 -22.66
N TYR A 390 6.05 27.94 -23.94
CA TYR A 390 5.49 26.67 -24.40
C TYR A 390 6.16 25.42 -23.84
N LEU A 391 7.46 25.47 -23.50
CA LEU A 391 8.15 24.36 -22.83
C LEU A 391 7.70 24.23 -21.38
N VAL A 392 7.44 25.37 -20.71
CA VAL A 392 6.89 25.38 -19.35
C VAL A 392 5.49 24.77 -19.35
N ILE A 393 4.63 25.16 -20.30
CA ILE A 393 3.30 24.54 -20.45
C ILE A 393 3.41 23.04 -20.74
N GLY A 394 4.31 22.64 -21.64
CA GLY A 394 4.58 21.22 -21.90
C GLY A 394 4.97 20.46 -20.63
N PHE A 395 5.83 21.05 -19.79
CA PHE A 395 6.25 20.47 -18.51
C PHE A 395 5.10 20.34 -17.52
N ILE A 396 4.28 21.38 -17.37
CA ILE A 396 3.07 21.33 -16.54
C ILE A 396 2.13 20.21 -17.01
N VAL A 397 1.93 20.07 -18.33
CA VAL A 397 1.10 19.01 -18.89
C VAL A 397 1.67 17.62 -18.62
N ALA A 398 2.99 17.43 -18.76
CA ALA A 398 3.61 16.16 -18.38
C ALA A 398 3.45 15.86 -16.87
N LEU A 399 3.60 16.87 -16.00
CA LEU A 399 3.33 16.71 -14.57
C LEU A 399 1.88 16.31 -14.28
N LEU A 400 0.91 16.92 -14.99
CA LEU A 400 -0.51 16.55 -14.88
C LEU A 400 -0.71 15.07 -15.24
N THR A 401 -0.10 14.58 -16.32
CA THR A 401 -0.17 13.14 -16.64
C THR A 401 0.54 12.26 -15.61
N GLY A 402 1.57 12.78 -14.93
CA GLY A 402 2.25 12.11 -13.82
C GLY A 402 1.37 11.88 -12.58
N LEU A 403 0.22 12.57 -12.47
CA LEU A 403 -0.75 12.34 -11.38
C LEU A 403 -1.33 10.92 -11.41
N THR A 404 -1.29 10.23 -12.56
CA THR A 404 -1.65 8.81 -12.67
C THR A 404 -0.75 7.88 -11.84
N LEU A 405 0.42 8.36 -11.41
CA LEU A 405 1.36 7.62 -10.58
C LEU A 405 1.57 8.21 -9.19
N TYR A 406 1.54 9.54 -9.03
CA TYR A 406 2.05 10.23 -7.85
C TYR A 406 1.55 9.72 -6.50
N ARG A 407 0.27 9.32 -6.41
CA ARG A 407 -0.39 8.87 -5.17
C ARG A 407 -0.11 7.41 -4.79
N ASN A 408 0.41 6.63 -5.72
CA ASN A 408 0.66 5.21 -5.48
C ASN A 408 1.87 5.02 -4.56
N GLY A 409 1.79 4.05 -3.66
CA GLY A 409 2.85 3.77 -2.69
C GLY A 409 2.94 4.79 -1.53
N LEU A 410 1.99 5.73 -1.41
CA LEU A 410 1.85 6.62 -0.26
C LEU A 410 0.92 6.00 0.80
N LEU A 411 1.06 6.47 2.04
CA LEU A 411 0.24 6.05 3.18
C LEU A 411 -1.04 6.91 3.27
N TYR A 412 -2.17 6.23 3.48
CA TYR A 412 -3.51 6.77 3.65
C TYR A 412 -4.15 6.18 4.91
N PRO A 413 -5.35 6.64 5.33
CA PRO A 413 -6.05 6.05 6.47
C PRO A 413 -6.35 4.55 6.35
N PHE A 414 -6.31 3.98 5.15
CA PHE A 414 -6.46 2.55 4.89
C PHE A 414 -5.12 1.82 4.65
N GLY A 415 -3.98 2.46 4.88
CA GLY A 415 -2.64 1.92 4.59
C GLY A 415 -2.07 2.41 3.26
N MET A 416 -1.17 1.62 2.65
CA MET A 416 -0.51 1.99 1.38
C MET A 416 -1.43 1.75 0.18
N GLY A 417 -1.74 2.78 -0.60
CA GLY A 417 -2.71 2.69 -1.71
C GLY A 417 -2.11 2.52 -3.11
N PHE A 418 -2.81 1.77 -3.97
CA PHE A 418 -2.48 1.58 -5.39
C PHE A 418 -3.73 1.73 -6.30
N TRP A 419 -3.68 2.69 -7.21
CA TRP A 419 -4.70 3.06 -8.18
C TRP A 419 -4.44 2.42 -9.54
N GLY A 420 -5.52 2.03 -10.22
CA GLY A 420 -5.46 1.45 -11.56
C GLY A 420 -4.55 0.22 -11.64
N PRO A 421 -3.77 0.05 -12.72
CA PRO A 421 -2.93 -1.14 -12.92
C PRO A 421 -1.71 -1.18 -11.99
N ASN A 422 -1.44 -0.11 -11.22
CA ASN A 422 -0.29 -0.07 -10.32
C ASN A 422 -0.37 -1.10 -9.19
N GLY A 423 -1.57 -1.60 -8.86
CA GLY A 423 -1.73 -2.71 -7.92
C GLY A 423 -1.17 -4.05 -8.43
N HIS A 424 -0.78 -4.14 -9.71
CA HIS A 424 -0.21 -5.34 -10.32
C HIS A 424 1.06 -5.03 -11.11
N ASP A 425 0.94 -4.24 -12.19
CA ASP A 425 2.03 -4.00 -13.13
C ASP A 425 3.19 -3.25 -12.47
N ALA A 426 2.90 -2.23 -11.66
CA ALA A 426 3.95 -1.52 -10.93
C ALA A 426 4.58 -2.40 -9.85
N ILE A 427 3.81 -3.29 -9.21
CA ILE A 427 4.33 -4.23 -8.21
C ILE A 427 5.35 -5.20 -8.85
N PHE A 428 5.05 -5.71 -10.06
CA PHE A 428 5.99 -6.51 -10.83
C PHE A 428 7.32 -5.77 -11.04
N HIS A 429 7.27 -4.53 -11.53
CA HIS A 429 8.46 -3.70 -11.73
C HIS A 429 9.23 -3.43 -10.42
N LEU A 430 8.52 -3.07 -9.35
CA LEU A 430 9.12 -2.82 -8.04
C LEU A 430 9.86 -4.04 -7.49
N SER A 431 9.34 -5.26 -7.72
CA SER A 431 10.03 -6.50 -7.33
C SER A 431 11.37 -6.69 -8.04
N LEU A 432 11.46 -6.34 -9.33
CA LEU A 432 12.70 -6.40 -10.10
C LEU A 432 13.67 -5.27 -9.72
N ILE A 433 13.16 -4.05 -9.51
CA ILE A 433 13.95 -2.90 -9.06
C ILE A 433 14.60 -3.21 -7.71
N GLU A 434 13.82 -3.75 -6.77
CA GLU A 434 14.31 -4.13 -5.45
C GLU A 434 15.30 -5.29 -5.53
N LYS A 435 15.09 -6.24 -6.44
CA LYS A 435 16.07 -7.29 -6.71
C LYS A 435 17.41 -6.71 -7.20
N PHE A 436 17.38 -5.79 -8.16
CA PHE A 436 18.60 -5.21 -8.74
C PHE A 436 19.29 -4.23 -7.80
N SER A 437 18.55 -3.52 -6.93
CA SER A 437 19.13 -2.64 -5.91
C SER A 437 20.01 -3.40 -4.92
N GLN A 438 19.62 -4.63 -4.59
CA GLN A 438 20.36 -5.52 -3.70
C GLN A 438 21.61 -6.11 -4.39
N GLY A 439 21.48 -6.55 -5.65
CA GLY A 439 22.59 -7.15 -6.40
C GLY A 439 22.46 -7.01 -7.91
N LEU A 440 23.26 -6.11 -8.50
CA LEU A 440 23.23 -5.79 -9.94
C LEU A 440 23.59 -6.96 -10.85
N THR A 441 24.39 -7.91 -10.37
CA THR A 441 24.81 -9.10 -11.14
C THR A 441 23.89 -10.30 -10.90
N GLY A 442 22.99 -10.22 -9.92
CA GLY A 442 22.11 -11.32 -9.54
C GLY A 442 20.89 -11.41 -10.46
N LEU A 443 20.94 -12.27 -11.46
CA LEU A 443 19.84 -12.50 -12.41
C LEU A 443 18.76 -13.48 -11.91
N SER A 444 18.72 -13.79 -10.61
CA SER A 444 17.69 -14.68 -10.06
C SER A 444 16.33 -14.01 -10.10
N HIS A 445 15.30 -14.76 -10.47
CA HIS A 445 13.92 -14.28 -10.57
C HIS A 445 13.32 -14.07 -9.16
N PRO A 446 12.80 -12.89 -8.81
CA PRO A 446 12.25 -12.66 -7.47
C PRO A 446 10.92 -13.40 -7.25
N GLN A 447 10.09 -13.55 -8.28
CA GLN A 447 8.78 -14.23 -8.17
C GLN A 447 8.80 -15.76 -8.23
N ILE A 448 9.92 -16.38 -8.64
CA ILE A 448 9.98 -17.85 -8.75
C ILE A 448 11.39 -18.33 -8.42
N ALA A 449 11.57 -18.72 -7.17
CA ALA A 449 12.88 -19.10 -6.63
C ALA A 449 13.58 -20.19 -7.46
N GLY A 450 14.89 -20.04 -7.67
CA GLY A 450 15.70 -21.00 -8.44
C GLY A 450 15.68 -20.80 -9.96
N GLN A 451 14.86 -19.90 -10.50
CA GLN A 451 14.90 -19.51 -11.91
C GLN A 451 15.71 -18.23 -12.13
N LYS A 452 16.11 -17.99 -13.39
CA LYS A 452 16.72 -16.71 -13.82
C LYS A 452 15.69 -15.88 -14.58
N ILE A 453 15.85 -14.56 -14.53
CA ILE A 453 15.04 -13.62 -15.33
C ILE A 453 15.29 -13.91 -16.82
N ALA A 454 14.22 -14.17 -17.55
CA ALA A 454 14.25 -14.45 -18.98
C ALA A 454 12.93 -14.02 -19.67
N ASN A 455 12.96 -13.91 -21.00
CA ASN A 455 11.83 -13.56 -21.87
C ASN A 455 11.14 -12.24 -21.51
N TYR A 456 11.89 -11.32 -20.91
CA TYR A 456 11.40 -10.04 -20.44
C TYR A 456 12.42 -8.93 -20.71
N HIS A 457 11.94 -7.69 -20.91
CA HIS A 457 12.74 -6.51 -21.22
C HIS A 457 12.98 -5.67 -19.97
N PHE A 458 14.00 -6.03 -19.18
CA PHE A 458 14.21 -5.48 -17.83
C PHE A 458 15.13 -4.26 -17.76
N LEU A 459 15.50 -3.63 -18.89
CA LEU A 459 16.47 -2.53 -18.86
C LEU A 459 16.02 -1.36 -17.99
N PHE A 460 14.71 -1.06 -18.00
CA PHE A 460 14.16 -0.04 -17.09
C PHE A 460 14.39 -0.44 -15.63
N ASP A 461 14.00 -1.64 -15.24
CA ASP A 461 14.09 -2.13 -13.86
C ASP A 461 15.53 -2.19 -13.37
N TYR A 462 16.46 -2.60 -14.23
CA TYR A 462 17.89 -2.61 -13.94
C TYR A 462 18.45 -1.20 -13.70
N LEU A 463 18.15 -0.25 -14.59
CA LEU A 463 18.59 1.14 -14.43
C LEU A 463 17.97 1.79 -13.20
N ALA A 464 16.71 1.48 -12.91
CA ALA A 464 16.03 1.97 -11.71
C ALA A 464 16.60 1.34 -10.43
N GLY A 465 16.88 0.04 -10.40
CA GLY A 465 17.55 -0.62 -9.27
C GLY A 465 18.95 -0.09 -9.02
N LEU A 466 19.70 0.20 -10.09
CA LEU A 466 20.99 0.89 -10.01
C LEU A 466 20.83 2.30 -9.41
N ALA A 467 19.84 3.07 -9.85
CA ALA A 467 19.58 4.42 -9.32
C ALA A 467 19.16 4.38 -7.84
N VAL A 468 18.29 3.46 -7.43
CA VAL A 468 17.93 3.19 -6.03
C VAL A 468 19.17 2.95 -5.19
N LYS A 469 20.05 2.03 -5.64
CA LYS A 469 21.28 1.69 -4.93
C LYS A 469 22.26 2.86 -4.83
N VAL A 470 22.52 3.56 -5.94
CA VAL A 470 23.54 4.62 -6.03
C VAL A 470 23.08 5.88 -5.30
N PHE A 471 21.82 6.26 -5.47
CA PHE A 471 21.28 7.51 -4.91
C PHE A 471 20.64 7.34 -3.53
N GLY A 472 20.43 6.11 -3.04
CA GLY A 472 19.79 5.87 -1.74
C GLY A 472 18.30 6.24 -1.74
N LEU A 473 17.64 6.12 -2.89
CA LEU A 473 16.21 6.40 -3.05
C LEU A 473 15.42 5.13 -2.80
N SER A 474 14.19 5.23 -2.29
CA SER A 474 13.30 4.07 -2.27
C SER A 474 12.82 3.71 -3.68
N SER A 475 12.54 2.42 -3.92
CA SER A 475 11.98 1.95 -5.20
C SER A 475 10.63 2.62 -5.51
N LEU A 476 9.79 2.80 -4.49
CA LEU A 476 8.51 3.49 -4.57
C LEU A 476 8.65 4.96 -5.00
N ASP A 477 9.58 5.70 -4.39
CA ASP A 477 9.81 7.12 -4.69
C ASP A 477 10.38 7.31 -6.09
N LEU A 478 11.36 6.46 -6.45
CA LEU A 478 11.95 6.49 -7.78
C LEU A 478 10.90 6.21 -8.86
N TYR A 479 10.10 5.14 -8.69
CA TYR A 479 9.12 4.71 -9.68
C TYR A 479 7.95 5.69 -9.81
N PHE A 480 7.31 6.07 -8.71
CA PHE A 480 6.05 6.83 -8.76
C PHE A 480 6.21 8.34 -8.79
N ARG A 481 7.31 8.90 -8.26
CA ARG A 481 7.46 10.37 -8.12
C ARG A 481 8.62 10.94 -8.92
N ILE A 482 9.79 10.30 -8.91
CA ILE A 482 10.99 10.87 -9.55
C ILE A 482 11.03 10.55 -11.05
N PHE A 483 10.85 9.29 -11.43
CA PHE A 483 10.94 8.87 -12.83
C PHE A 483 9.96 9.61 -13.76
N PRO A 484 8.66 9.77 -13.43
CA PRO A 484 7.71 10.44 -14.34
C PRO A 484 8.09 11.90 -14.60
N VAL A 485 8.62 12.60 -13.60
CA VAL A 485 9.09 13.99 -13.73
C VAL A 485 10.31 14.07 -14.64
N LEU A 486 11.32 13.23 -14.41
CA LEU A 486 12.53 13.19 -15.22
C LEU A 486 12.25 12.74 -16.66
N ALA A 487 11.42 11.71 -16.82
CA ALA A 487 11.01 11.19 -18.11
C ALA A 487 10.20 12.23 -18.89
N GLY A 488 9.22 12.87 -18.26
CA GLY A 488 8.43 13.94 -18.86
C GLY A 488 9.28 15.10 -19.35
N ALA A 489 10.16 15.64 -18.50
CA ALA A 489 11.08 16.71 -18.89
C ALA A 489 11.98 16.31 -20.08
N THR A 490 12.50 15.08 -20.06
CA THR A 490 13.36 14.56 -21.12
C THR A 490 12.60 14.40 -22.43
N ILE A 491 11.39 13.84 -22.39
CA ILE A 491 10.51 13.70 -23.57
C ILE A 491 10.22 15.07 -24.17
N ILE A 492 9.83 16.07 -23.35
CA ILE A 492 9.53 17.42 -23.83
C ILE A 492 10.72 18.04 -24.55
N PHE A 493 11.91 17.98 -23.93
CA PHE A 493 13.10 18.58 -24.51
C PHE A 493 13.50 17.91 -25.83
N LEU A 494 13.52 16.57 -25.86
CA LEU A 494 13.88 15.82 -27.06
C LEU A 494 12.84 15.98 -28.17
N LEU A 495 11.56 16.04 -27.82
CA LEU A 495 10.47 16.21 -28.76
C LEU A 495 10.46 17.63 -29.35
N ASP A 496 10.65 18.68 -28.55
CA ASP A 496 10.80 20.05 -29.05
C ASP A 496 11.99 20.16 -30.02
N LYS A 497 13.12 19.54 -29.69
CA LYS A 497 14.29 19.49 -30.58
C LYS A 497 13.97 18.79 -31.90
N LEU A 498 13.23 17.68 -31.85
CA LEU A 498 12.83 16.93 -33.05
C LEU A 498 11.87 17.76 -33.91
N MET A 499 10.83 18.34 -33.33
CA MET A 499 9.86 19.18 -34.05
C MET A 499 10.52 20.43 -34.66
N LYS A 500 11.50 21.04 -33.98
CA LYS A 500 12.32 22.13 -34.56
C LYS A 500 13.07 21.67 -35.80
N SER A 501 13.64 20.46 -35.78
CA SER A 501 14.33 19.90 -36.96
C SER A 501 13.37 19.68 -38.13
N TRP A 502 12.08 19.41 -37.84
CA TRP A 502 11.01 19.29 -38.84
C TRP A 502 10.33 20.62 -39.20
N ARG A 503 10.92 21.75 -38.78
CA ARG A 503 10.47 23.11 -39.09
C ARG A 503 9.07 23.45 -38.56
N TYR A 504 8.68 22.89 -37.41
CA TYR A 504 7.43 23.25 -36.75
C TYR A 504 7.49 24.66 -36.14
N SER A 505 6.41 25.44 -36.24
CA SER A 505 6.27 26.77 -35.61
C SER A 505 6.23 26.69 -34.07
N ARG A 506 6.26 27.83 -33.37
CA ARG A 506 6.19 27.83 -31.90
C ARG A 506 4.84 27.31 -31.39
N GLU A 507 3.77 27.66 -32.09
CA GLU A 507 2.39 27.30 -31.82
C GLU A 507 2.14 25.81 -32.11
N GLU A 508 2.64 25.32 -33.24
CA GLU A 508 2.58 23.90 -33.61
C GLU A 508 3.32 23.03 -32.57
N ARG A 509 4.47 23.50 -32.08
CA ARG A 509 5.21 22.78 -31.01
C ARG A 509 4.47 22.82 -29.68
N LEU A 510 3.86 23.93 -29.30
CA LEU A 510 3.04 24.00 -28.08
C LEU A 510 1.91 22.98 -28.14
N VAL A 511 1.08 23.01 -29.20
CA VAL A 511 -0.04 22.09 -29.35
C VAL A 511 0.45 20.65 -29.43
N GLY A 512 1.56 20.39 -30.13
CA GLY A 512 2.18 19.06 -30.21
C GLY A 512 2.59 18.51 -28.84
N LEU A 513 3.23 19.34 -28.00
CA LEU A 513 3.60 18.97 -26.64
C LEU A 513 2.36 18.65 -25.79
N VAL A 514 1.29 19.44 -25.89
CA VAL A 514 0.05 19.17 -25.13
C VAL A 514 -0.61 17.87 -25.59
N MET A 515 -0.74 17.67 -26.90
CA MET A 515 -1.49 16.54 -27.47
C MET A 515 -0.77 15.20 -27.33
N VAL A 516 0.55 15.19 -27.29
CA VAL A 516 1.33 13.97 -27.00
C VAL A 516 1.00 13.39 -25.62
N PHE A 517 0.63 14.22 -24.66
CA PHE A 517 0.31 13.84 -23.28
C PHE A 517 -1.20 13.78 -22.99
N LEU A 518 -2.04 14.59 -23.64
CA LEU A 518 -3.46 14.69 -23.29
C LEU A 518 -4.45 14.27 -24.37
N ALA A 519 -4.01 14.00 -25.60
CA ALA A 519 -4.94 13.51 -26.61
C ALA A 519 -5.53 12.15 -26.17
N GLY A 520 -6.81 11.96 -26.42
CA GLY A 520 -7.60 10.82 -25.99
C GLY A 520 -8.30 10.14 -27.17
N SER A 521 -8.91 9.00 -26.87
CA SER A 521 -9.78 8.26 -27.79
C SER A 521 -11.19 8.86 -27.81
N PHE A 522 -12.01 8.44 -28.77
CA PHE A 522 -13.46 8.67 -28.75
C PHE A 522 -14.20 7.69 -27.82
N GLY A 523 -13.50 7.09 -26.85
CA GLY A 523 -14.06 6.09 -25.94
C GLY A 523 -15.21 6.59 -25.06
N PHE A 524 -15.37 7.90 -24.93
CA PHE A 524 -16.54 8.49 -24.26
C PHE A 524 -17.86 8.24 -25.03
N LEU A 525 -17.82 8.03 -26.36
CA LEU A 525 -19.03 7.78 -27.16
C LEU A 525 -19.74 6.48 -26.75
N PRO A 526 -19.09 5.29 -26.74
CA PRO A 526 -19.76 4.07 -26.28
C PRO A 526 -20.20 4.14 -24.81
N LYS A 527 -19.46 4.86 -23.97
CA LYS A 527 -19.83 5.07 -22.56
C LYS A 527 -21.09 5.93 -22.44
N LEU A 528 -21.21 7.00 -23.21
CA LEU A 528 -22.43 7.81 -23.30
C LEU A 528 -23.64 7.00 -23.82
N LEU A 529 -23.44 6.17 -24.85
CA LEU A 529 -24.49 5.30 -25.42
C LEU A 529 -24.99 4.24 -24.42
N THR A 530 -24.18 3.89 -23.42
CA THR A 530 -24.52 2.94 -22.36
C THR A 530 -24.96 3.62 -21.06
N GLY A 531 -25.20 4.93 -21.09
CA GLY A 531 -25.67 5.71 -19.94
C GLY A 531 -24.60 6.05 -18.90
N GLN A 532 -23.31 5.91 -19.24
CA GLN A 532 -22.18 6.22 -18.35
C GLN A 532 -21.67 7.66 -18.53
N ASP A 533 -20.76 8.07 -17.64
CA ASP A 533 -20.11 9.40 -17.63
C ASP A 533 -19.35 9.67 -18.95
N ILE A 534 -19.44 10.91 -19.46
CA ILE A 534 -18.69 11.38 -20.64
C ILE A 534 -17.17 11.39 -20.39
N PHE A 535 -16.75 11.54 -19.12
CA PHE A 535 -15.35 11.46 -18.70
C PHE A 535 -14.96 10.01 -18.39
N ALA A 536 -15.16 9.10 -19.35
CA ALA A 536 -14.80 7.68 -19.21
C ALA A 536 -14.38 7.06 -20.55
N GLY A 537 -13.89 5.82 -20.49
CA GLY A 537 -13.67 5.00 -21.68
C GLY A 537 -12.31 5.16 -22.35
N GLU A 538 -11.27 5.58 -21.63
CA GLU A 538 -9.89 5.69 -22.16
C GLU A 538 -9.51 4.51 -23.07
N SER A 539 -9.64 3.29 -22.53
CA SER A 539 -9.32 2.04 -23.20
C SER A 539 -10.55 1.28 -23.71
N ALA A 540 -11.68 1.98 -23.93
CA ALA A 540 -12.90 1.37 -24.50
C ALA A 540 -12.63 0.73 -25.87
N PHE A 541 -11.63 1.22 -26.59
CA PHE A 541 -11.16 0.68 -27.87
C PHE A 541 -9.86 -0.15 -27.76
N TRP A 542 -9.59 -0.73 -26.60
CA TRP A 542 -8.38 -1.50 -26.22
C TRP A 542 -7.13 -0.68 -25.92
N SER A 543 -6.83 0.40 -26.63
CA SER A 543 -5.59 1.14 -26.38
C SER A 543 -5.70 2.10 -25.21
N ASN A 544 -4.72 2.03 -24.30
CA ASN A 544 -4.43 3.15 -23.41
C ASN A 544 -4.05 4.39 -24.23
N GLN A 545 -4.34 5.56 -23.67
CA GLN A 545 -4.18 6.85 -24.34
C GLN A 545 -3.00 7.62 -23.77
N SER A 546 -2.74 8.81 -24.34
CA SER A 546 -1.55 9.61 -24.03
C SER A 546 -1.38 9.92 -22.54
N VAL A 547 -2.47 10.10 -21.81
CA VAL A 547 -2.47 10.41 -20.37
C VAL A 547 -1.80 9.32 -19.54
N SER A 548 -1.84 8.08 -20.02
CA SER A 548 -1.33 6.88 -19.37
C SER A 548 0.13 6.56 -19.73
N ILE A 549 0.84 7.47 -20.41
CA ILE A 549 2.23 7.26 -20.85
C ILE A 549 3.17 6.80 -19.73
N PHE A 550 2.95 7.30 -18.50
CA PHE A 550 3.81 6.96 -17.36
C PHE A 550 3.39 5.67 -16.64
N LEU A 551 2.17 5.16 -16.84
CA LEU A 551 1.73 3.88 -16.25
C LEU A 551 2.61 2.70 -16.68
N ASN A 552 3.30 2.82 -17.83
CA ASN A 552 4.29 1.86 -18.30
C ASN A 552 5.67 2.54 -18.43
N PRO A 553 6.49 2.57 -17.37
CA PRO A 553 7.81 3.18 -17.43
C PRO A 553 8.76 2.62 -18.51
N PRO A 554 8.77 1.30 -18.82
CA PRO A 554 9.50 0.80 -20.00
C PRO A 554 9.06 1.47 -21.31
N TYR A 555 7.75 1.71 -21.50
CA TYR A 555 7.25 2.44 -22.66
C TYR A 555 7.76 3.90 -22.66
N ALA A 556 7.63 4.63 -21.55
CA ALA A 556 8.14 6.01 -21.45
C ALA A 556 9.65 6.10 -21.72
N LEU A 557 10.45 5.16 -21.17
CA LEU A 557 11.88 5.08 -21.43
C LEU A 557 12.16 4.76 -22.91
N SER A 558 11.37 3.89 -23.54
CA SER A 558 11.52 3.58 -24.96
C SER A 558 11.26 4.79 -25.86
N ILE A 559 10.31 5.67 -25.50
CA ILE A 559 10.07 6.93 -26.20
C ILE A 559 11.30 7.84 -26.08
N ILE A 560 11.92 7.93 -24.90
CA ILE A 560 13.17 8.71 -24.71
C ILE A 560 14.28 8.17 -25.61
N VAL A 561 14.53 6.86 -25.59
CA VAL A 561 15.58 6.22 -26.41
C VAL A 561 15.29 6.40 -27.90
N LEU A 562 14.03 6.25 -28.32
CA LEU A 562 13.62 6.46 -29.71
C LEU A 562 13.78 7.93 -30.14
N LEU A 563 13.40 8.90 -29.31
CA LEU A 563 13.60 10.32 -29.59
C LEU A 563 15.09 10.68 -29.64
N LEU A 564 15.94 10.09 -28.79
CA LEU A 564 17.39 10.24 -28.88
C LEU A 564 17.94 9.72 -30.21
N PHE A 565 17.48 8.54 -30.64
CA PHE A 565 17.83 7.96 -31.94
C PHE A 565 17.42 8.90 -33.08
N LEU A 566 16.16 9.35 -33.10
CA LEU A 566 15.61 10.22 -34.15
C LEU A 566 16.30 11.59 -34.20
N ASN A 567 16.61 12.19 -33.06
CA ASN A 567 17.32 13.48 -33.00
C ASN A 567 18.79 13.39 -33.43
N ARG A 568 19.41 12.21 -33.30
CA ARG A 568 20.80 11.98 -33.73
C ARG A 568 20.90 11.60 -35.20
N LEU A 569 19.79 11.18 -35.81
CA LEU A 569 19.74 10.82 -37.22
C LEU A 569 19.70 12.07 -38.11
N LYS A 570 20.84 12.41 -38.73
CA LYS A 570 20.95 13.57 -39.64
C LYS A 570 20.33 13.27 -41.01
N SER A 571 19.68 14.28 -41.59
CA SER A 571 18.88 14.15 -42.81
C SER A 571 19.67 13.74 -44.06
N ASP A 572 20.90 14.27 -44.26
CA ASP A 572 21.55 14.23 -45.58
C ASP A 572 23.08 14.00 -45.59
N ALA A 573 23.68 13.64 -44.45
CA ALA A 573 25.12 13.36 -44.37
C ALA A 573 25.41 11.85 -44.37
N LYS A 574 26.52 11.42 -45.01
CA LYS A 574 27.05 10.06 -44.82
C LYS A 574 27.24 9.82 -43.32
N ILE A 575 26.54 8.81 -42.77
CA ILE A 575 26.66 8.44 -41.36
C ILE A 575 28.10 8.02 -41.11
N LYS A 576 28.81 8.76 -40.23
CA LYS A 576 30.19 8.44 -39.84
C LYS A 576 30.21 7.17 -38.98
N THR A 577 31.34 6.46 -38.94
CA THR A 577 31.46 5.19 -38.19
C THR A 577 31.03 5.29 -36.72
N PHE A 578 31.47 6.31 -35.99
CA PHE A 578 31.05 6.52 -34.59
C PHE A 578 29.56 6.87 -34.43
N GLU A 579 28.98 7.56 -35.42
CA GLU A 579 27.55 7.87 -35.43
C GLU A 579 26.73 6.62 -35.74
N PHE A 580 27.20 5.78 -36.64
CA PHE A 580 26.63 4.47 -36.94
C PHE A 580 26.62 3.59 -35.68
N LEU A 581 27.77 3.42 -35.01
CA LEU A 581 27.85 2.62 -33.78
C LEU A 581 26.92 3.15 -32.69
N GLY A 582 26.87 4.47 -32.49
CA GLY A 582 25.98 5.09 -31.51
C GLY A 582 24.49 4.90 -31.83
N LEU A 583 24.09 5.03 -33.10
CA LEU A 583 22.71 4.79 -33.53
C LEU A 583 22.35 3.30 -33.43
N SER A 584 23.24 2.40 -33.85
CA SER A 584 23.03 0.96 -33.72
C SER A 584 22.87 0.55 -32.25
N LEU A 585 23.66 1.12 -31.33
CA LEU A 585 23.52 0.86 -29.91
C LEU A 585 22.20 1.39 -29.35
N LEU A 586 21.83 2.64 -29.64
CA LEU A 586 20.54 3.21 -29.19
C LEU A 586 19.36 2.38 -29.71
N GLY A 587 19.38 1.99 -30.99
CA GLY A 587 18.35 1.13 -31.56
C GLY A 587 18.36 -0.27 -30.95
N GLY A 588 19.55 -0.87 -30.73
CA GLY A 588 19.70 -2.19 -30.12
C GLY A 588 19.20 -2.23 -28.67
N LEU A 589 19.43 -1.18 -27.88
CA LEU A 589 18.94 -1.06 -26.50
C LEU A 589 17.41 -1.14 -26.41
N LEU A 590 16.69 -0.70 -27.44
CA LEU A 590 15.22 -0.82 -27.47
C LEU A 590 14.75 -2.27 -27.34
N SER A 591 15.55 -3.27 -27.72
CA SER A 591 15.19 -4.68 -27.55
C SER A 591 14.98 -5.07 -26.08
N GLN A 592 15.71 -4.43 -25.15
CA GLN A 592 15.59 -4.62 -23.70
C GLN A 592 14.90 -3.44 -22.99
N THR A 593 14.67 -2.31 -23.65
CA THR A 593 13.76 -1.26 -23.14
C THR A 593 12.31 -1.62 -23.37
N LYS A 594 11.95 -1.91 -24.63
CA LYS A 594 10.60 -2.28 -25.06
C LYS A 594 10.65 -2.88 -26.46
N VAL A 595 10.43 -4.19 -26.57
CA VAL A 595 10.55 -4.92 -27.85
C VAL A 595 9.65 -4.35 -28.97
N TYR A 596 8.49 -3.76 -28.62
CA TYR A 596 7.61 -3.13 -29.61
C TYR A 596 8.28 -1.93 -30.32
N ALA A 597 8.98 -1.06 -29.59
CA ALA A 597 9.75 0.04 -30.21
C ALA A 597 10.86 -0.49 -31.12
N PHE A 598 11.54 -1.57 -30.71
CA PHE A 598 12.61 -2.19 -31.48
C PHE A 598 12.10 -2.73 -32.82
N ILE A 599 11.00 -3.48 -32.82
CA ILE A 599 10.38 -4.02 -34.03
C ILE A 599 9.91 -2.90 -34.97
N LEU A 600 9.26 -1.86 -34.43
CA LEU A 600 8.81 -0.71 -35.23
C LEU A 600 9.98 0.05 -35.86
N LEU A 601 11.08 0.25 -35.12
CA LEU A 601 12.28 0.90 -35.65
C LEU A 601 12.94 0.06 -36.75
N LEU A 602 13.05 -1.25 -36.57
CA LEU A 602 13.59 -2.16 -37.59
C LEU A 602 12.74 -2.11 -38.88
N GLY A 603 11.41 -2.21 -38.76
CA GLY A 603 10.50 -2.06 -39.89
C GLY A 603 10.68 -0.72 -40.60
N ALA A 604 10.73 0.38 -39.85
CA ALA A 604 10.95 1.71 -40.43
C ALA A 604 12.32 1.82 -41.15
N LEU A 605 13.40 1.30 -40.59
CA LEU A 605 14.73 1.30 -41.21
C LEU A 605 14.77 0.48 -42.50
N LEU A 606 14.07 -0.67 -42.52
CA LEU A 606 13.98 -1.52 -43.70
C LEU A 606 13.25 -0.80 -44.85
N PHE A 607 12.09 -0.21 -44.56
CA PHE A 607 11.25 0.43 -45.58
C PHE A 607 11.75 1.82 -46.01
N THR A 608 12.58 2.46 -45.20
CA THR A 608 13.37 3.64 -45.62
C THR A 608 14.70 3.27 -46.32
N LYS A 609 14.93 1.98 -46.59
CA LYS A 609 16.10 1.44 -47.30
C LYS A 609 17.43 1.73 -46.61
N ARG A 610 17.43 1.81 -45.27
CA ARG A 610 18.65 2.02 -44.45
C ARG A 610 19.24 0.69 -43.97
N TYR A 611 19.52 -0.21 -44.92
CA TYR A 611 19.91 -1.61 -44.65
C TYR A 611 21.12 -1.78 -43.73
N LYS A 612 22.16 -0.95 -43.88
CA LYS A 612 23.35 -1.02 -42.99
C LYS A 612 22.96 -0.74 -41.54
N LEU A 613 22.17 0.30 -41.30
CA LEU A 613 21.75 0.69 -39.97
C LEU A 613 20.74 -0.32 -39.41
N PHE A 614 19.82 -0.82 -40.24
CA PHE A 614 18.94 -1.94 -39.90
C PHE A 614 19.74 -3.14 -39.38
N LEU A 615 20.77 -3.58 -40.13
CA LEU A 615 21.58 -4.72 -39.74
C LEU A 615 22.35 -4.46 -38.43
N GLY A 616 22.93 -3.26 -38.28
CA GLY A 616 23.63 -2.88 -37.04
C GLY A 616 22.72 -2.85 -35.81
N VAL A 617 21.50 -2.30 -35.94
CA VAL A 617 20.47 -2.29 -34.88
C VAL A 617 20.01 -3.71 -34.56
N LEU A 618 19.76 -4.53 -35.59
CA LEU A 618 19.32 -5.92 -35.43
C LEU A 618 20.37 -6.76 -34.70
N VAL A 619 21.62 -6.71 -35.14
CA VAL A 619 22.72 -7.49 -34.54
C VAL A 619 22.93 -7.08 -33.08
N LEU A 620 23.01 -5.78 -32.78
CA LEU A 620 23.17 -5.35 -31.38
C LEU A 620 21.95 -5.69 -30.52
N GLY A 621 20.72 -5.58 -31.06
CA GLY A 621 19.52 -5.98 -30.34
C GLY A 621 19.50 -7.48 -30.01
N ILE A 622 19.91 -8.33 -30.96
CA ILE A 622 20.07 -9.78 -30.72
C ILE A 622 21.15 -10.03 -29.67
N LEU A 623 22.33 -9.43 -29.79
CA LEU A 623 23.42 -9.62 -28.83
C LEU A 623 23.03 -9.21 -27.40
N ILE A 624 22.26 -8.13 -27.25
CA ILE A 624 21.78 -7.64 -25.96
C ILE A 624 20.69 -8.56 -25.39
N SER A 625 19.81 -9.14 -26.23
CA SER A 625 18.65 -9.92 -25.77
C SER A 625 18.89 -11.43 -25.66
N LEU A 626 19.81 -11.98 -26.44
CA LEU A 626 20.09 -13.41 -26.52
C LEU A 626 20.42 -14.05 -25.15
N PRO A 627 21.23 -13.41 -24.27
CA PRO A 627 21.52 -13.97 -22.95
C PRO A 627 20.30 -14.14 -22.03
N PHE A 628 19.19 -13.47 -22.35
CA PHE A 628 17.97 -13.41 -21.54
C PHE A 628 16.76 -14.04 -22.25
N THR A 629 16.99 -14.80 -23.31
CA THR A 629 15.94 -15.47 -24.08
C THR A 629 16.05 -16.97 -23.89
N THR A 630 14.96 -17.64 -23.51
CA THR A 630 14.92 -19.12 -23.52
C THR A 630 14.43 -19.61 -24.87
N LEU A 631 15.18 -20.55 -25.46
CA LEU A 631 14.84 -21.16 -26.75
C LEU A 631 13.88 -22.34 -26.52
N GLY A 632 12.85 -22.48 -27.36
CA GLY A 632 11.96 -23.66 -27.37
C GLY A 632 10.51 -23.43 -26.88
N GLY A 633 10.07 -22.18 -26.70
CA GLY A 633 8.67 -21.85 -26.40
C GLY A 633 7.78 -21.68 -27.66
N PRO A 634 6.44 -21.64 -27.49
CA PRO A 634 5.53 -21.33 -28.59
C PRO A 634 5.81 -19.93 -29.16
N SER A 635 5.47 -19.72 -30.43
CA SER A 635 5.66 -18.42 -31.09
C SER A 635 5.08 -17.28 -30.24
N PRO A 636 5.84 -16.20 -29.98
CA PRO A 636 5.36 -15.10 -29.16
C PRO A 636 4.16 -14.40 -29.81
N PHE A 637 4.11 -14.36 -31.14
CA PHE A 637 3.02 -13.77 -31.90
C PHE A 637 2.24 -14.83 -32.68
N ILE A 638 0.92 -14.68 -32.67
CA ILE A 638 -0.03 -15.47 -33.45
C ILE A 638 -0.59 -14.54 -34.54
N PHE A 639 -0.61 -15.02 -35.78
CA PHE A 639 -1.31 -14.34 -36.86
C PHE A 639 -2.83 -14.55 -36.70
N SER A 640 -3.52 -13.50 -36.24
CA SER A 640 -4.96 -13.50 -35.97
C SER A 640 -5.55 -12.18 -36.48
N PRO A 641 -5.75 -12.06 -37.81
CA PRO A 641 -6.17 -10.81 -38.42
C PRO A 641 -7.53 -10.34 -37.88
N PHE A 642 -7.64 -9.03 -37.65
CA PHE A 642 -8.83 -8.33 -37.14
C PHE A 642 -9.32 -8.80 -35.75
N TRP A 643 -8.46 -9.45 -34.96
CA TRP A 643 -8.83 -9.88 -33.61
C TRP A 643 -9.30 -8.74 -32.71
N PHE A 644 -8.56 -7.61 -32.66
CA PHE A 644 -8.96 -6.45 -31.84
C PHE A 644 -10.26 -5.78 -32.33
N PRO A 645 -10.45 -5.49 -33.63
CA PRO A 645 -11.74 -5.02 -34.15
C PRO A 645 -12.91 -5.94 -33.82
N ARG A 646 -12.71 -7.28 -33.86
CA ARG A 646 -13.76 -8.25 -33.52
C ARG A 646 -14.06 -8.28 -32.02
N SER A 647 -13.02 -8.44 -31.20
CA SER A 647 -13.15 -8.58 -29.74
C SER A 647 -13.68 -7.32 -29.07
N LEU A 648 -13.46 -6.14 -29.66
CA LEU A 648 -14.01 -4.86 -29.22
C LEU A 648 -15.52 -4.92 -28.91
N PHE A 649 -16.29 -5.59 -29.76
CA PHE A 649 -17.74 -5.70 -29.62
C PHE A 649 -18.18 -6.91 -28.78
N ALA A 650 -17.28 -7.87 -28.54
CA ALA A 650 -17.57 -9.05 -27.72
C ALA A 650 -17.34 -8.78 -26.22
N SER A 651 -16.37 -7.92 -25.87
CA SER A 651 -15.98 -7.66 -24.49
C SER A 651 -16.91 -6.64 -23.80
N TYR A 652 -17.47 -7.02 -22.64
CA TYR A 652 -18.42 -6.19 -21.88
C TYR A 652 -17.84 -4.88 -21.35
N ASP A 653 -16.54 -4.86 -21.06
CA ASP A 653 -15.80 -3.72 -20.51
C ASP A 653 -15.32 -2.73 -21.59
N ARG A 654 -15.41 -3.12 -22.87
CA ARG A 654 -14.97 -2.35 -24.04
C ARG A 654 -16.14 -1.58 -24.67
N PHE A 655 -16.39 -1.77 -25.97
CA PHE A 655 -17.54 -1.16 -26.66
C PHE A 655 -18.83 -1.95 -26.41
N TYR A 656 -18.74 -3.28 -26.40
CA TYR A 656 -19.84 -4.23 -26.18
C TYR A 656 -21.09 -4.05 -27.06
N TRP A 657 -21.18 -4.84 -28.13
CA TRP A 657 -22.35 -4.89 -29.01
C TRP A 657 -22.66 -6.35 -29.42
N PRO A 658 -23.31 -7.14 -28.54
CA PRO A 658 -23.51 -8.58 -28.75
C PRO A 658 -24.28 -8.91 -30.03
N ARG A 659 -25.33 -8.12 -30.36
CA ARG A 659 -26.09 -8.30 -31.62
C ARG A 659 -25.22 -8.18 -32.88
N LEU A 660 -24.20 -7.32 -32.86
CA LEU A 660 -23.26 -7.19 -33.97
C LEU A 660 -22.36 -8.43 -34.07
N VAL A 661 -21.95 -8.99 -32.92
CA VAL A 661 -21.16 -10.23 -32.86
C VAL A 661 -21.98 -11.43 -33.36
N GLU A 662 -23.25 -11.54 -32.98
CA GLU A 662 -24.16 -12.57 -33.50
C GLU A 662 -24.34 -12.47 -35.01
N ALA A 663 -24.55 -11.25 -35.54
CA ALA A 663 -24.63 -11.01 -36.98
C ALA A 663 -23.32 -11.41 -37.69
N TRP A 664 -22.17 -11.10 -37.11
CA TRP A 664 -20.87 -11.51 -37.61
C TRP A 664 -20.77 -13.03 -37.69
N GLN A 665 -21.07 -13.74 -36.60
CA GLN A 665 -21.04 -15.21 -36.54
C GLN A 665 -21.99 -15.83 -37.58
N ALA A 666 -23.18 -15.26 -37.78
CA ALA A 666 -24.12 -15.71 -38.79
C ALA A 666 -23.60 -15.51 -40.23
N TYR A 667 -22.94 -14.38 -40.52
CA TYR A 667 -22.34 -14.12 -41.84
C TYR A 667 -21.13 -15.00 -42.13
N GLU A 668 -20.33 -15.29 -41.09
CA GLU A 668 -19.21 -16.23 -41.14
C GLU A 668 -19.73 -17.66 -41.41
N ALA A 669 -20.74 -18.12 -40.66
CA ALA A 669 -21.33 -19.45 -40.82
C ALA A 669 -22.07 -19.64 -42.15
N SER A 670 -22.73 -18.60 -42.67
CA SER A 670 -23.45 -18.66 -43.95
C SER A 670 -22.56 -18.44 -45.18
N GLY A 671 -21.27 -18.12 -45.00
CA GLY A 671 -20.35 -17.83 -46.11
C GLY A 671 -20.69 -16.54 -46.88
N SER A 672 -21.45 -15.61 -46.29
CA SER A 672 -21.89 -14.39 -46.96
C SER A 672 -20.75 -13.36 -47.06
N PHE A 673 -19.92 -13.48 -48.10
CA PHE A 673 -18.71 -12.67 -48.27
C PHE A 673 -18.95 -11.15 -48.21
N LEU A 674 -20.00 -10.64 -48.87
CA LEU A 674 -20.29 -9.20 -48.91
C LEU A 674 -20.67 -8.65 -47.54
N LYS A 675 -21.53 -9.37 -46.79
CA LYS A 675 -21.93 -8.97 -45.44
C LYS A 675 -20.78 -9.11 -44.44
N LEU A 676 -19.99 -10.17 -44.56
CA LEU A 676 -18.79 -10.39 -43.74
C LEU A 676 -17.72 -9.32 -44.01
N SER A 677 -17.55 -8.89 -45.26
CA SER A 677 -16.62 -7.81 -45.61
C SER A 677 -17.11 -6.46 -45.06
N ALA A 678 -18.41 -6.17 -45.17
CA ALA A 678 -19.00 -4.94 -44.64
C ALA A 678 -18.86 -4.84 -43.11
N ILE A 679 -19.13 -5.92 -42.37
CA ILE A 679 -19.01 -5.92 -40.90
C ILE A 679 -17.55 -5.79 -40.43
N ASN A 680 -16.60 -6.46 -41.12
CA ASN A 680 -15.17 -6.32 -40.85
C ASN A 680 -14.68 -4.89 -41.12
N LEU A 681 -15.10 -4.28 -42.23
CA LEU A 681 -14.75 -2.90 -42.55
C LEU A 681 -15.31 -1.93 -41.52
N PHE A 682 -16.58 -2.11 -41.13
CA PHE A 682 -17.20 -1.32 -40.07
C PHE A 682 -16.43 -1.44 -38.76
N ALA A 683 -16.14 -2.67 -38.32
CA ALA A 683 -15.40 -2.93 -37.09
C ALA A 683 -13.99 -2.31 -37.11
N LEU A 684 -13.30 -2.41 -38.25
CA LEU A 684 -11.99 -1.80 -38.45
C LEU A 684 -12.04 -0.28 -38.36
N VAL A 685 -13.03 0.35 -39.01
CA VAL A 685 -13.21 1.82 -38.97
C VAL A 685 -13.51 2.28 -37.54
N VAL A 686 -14.42 1.61 -36.85
CA VAL A 686 -14.78 1.94 -35.45
C VAL A 686 -13.57 1.76 -34.53
N PHE A 687 -12.82 0.68 -34.68
CA PHE A 687 -11.60 0.44 -33.90
C PHE A 687 -10.54 1.50 -34.15
N LEU A 688 -10.25 1.83 -35.41
CA LEU A 688 -9.22 2.81 -35.76
C LEU A 688 -9.63 4.23 -35.37
N LEU A 689 -10.80 4.72 -35.81
CA LEU A 689 -11.25 6.07 -35.49
C LEU A 689 -11.50 6.24 -33.99
N GLY A 690 -12.04 5.20 -33.34
CA GLY A 690 -12.24 5.16 -31.90
C GLY A 690 -10.94 5.37 -31.14
N ASN A 691 -9.88 4.61 -31.45
CA ASN A 691 -8.57 4.76 -30.80
C ASN A 691 -7.85 6.05 -31.17
N LEU A 692 -7.88 6.44 -32.43
CA LEU A 692 -7.18 7.63 -32.90
C LEU A 692 -7.77 8.92 -32.29
N GLY A 693 -9.08 8.95 -32.02
CA GLY A 693 -9.76 10.18 -31.62
C GLY A 693 -9.49 11.26 -32.67
N LEU A 694 -9.23 12.50 -32.27
CA LEU A 694 -8.88 13.56 -33.23
C LEU A 694 -7.52 13.41 -33.92
N ARG A 695 -6.68 12.44 -33.50
CA ARG A 695 -5.35 12.24 -34.10
C ARG A 695 -5.41 11.78 -35.55
N PHE A 696 -6.55 11.26 -36.03
CA PHE A 696 -6.72 10.93 -37.46
C PHE A 696 -6.51 12.16 -38.36
N LEU A 697 -6.75 13.38 -37.86
CA LEU A 697 -6.47 14.62 -38.59
C LEU A 697 -4.99 14.76 -38.97
N GLY A 698 -4.08 14.13 -38.22
CA GLY A 698 -2.66 14.07 -38.55
C GLY A 698 -2.36 13.38 -39.88
N PHE A 699 -3.21 12.45 -40.33
CA PHE A 699 -3.03 11.81 -41.65
C PHE A 699 -3.19 12.79 -42.80
N PHE A 700 -4.12 13.74 -42.71
CA PHE A 700 -4.28 14.75 -43.75
C PHE A 700 -3.01 15.59 -43.91
N GLU A 701 -2.33 15.93 -42.81
CA GLU A 701 -1.04 16.62 -42.87
C GLU A 701 0.06 15.73 -43.46
N MET A 702 0.13 14.45 -43.05
CA MET A 702 1.11 13.50 -43.58
C MET A 702 0.96 13.28 -45.09
N ILE A 703 -0.26 13.18 -45.60
CA ILE A 703 -0.53 12.99 -47.04
C ILE A 703 -0.19 14.27 -47.81
N LYS A 704 -0.55 15.44 -47.28
CA LYS A 704 -0.36 16.73 -47.95
C LYS A 704 1.11 17.16 -48.02
N THR A 705 1.92 16.79 -47.02
CA THR A 705 3.30 17.28 -46.90
C THR A 705 4.33 16.19 -47.21
N LYS A 706 5.40 16.57 -47.91
CA LYS A 706 6.60 15.73 -48.04
C LYS A 706 7.36 15.73 -46.71
N SER A 707 7.99 14.60 -46.41
CA SER A 707 8.85 14.44 -45.23
C SER A 707 9.97 15.48 -45.22
N SER A 708 10.16 16.17 -44.10
CA SER A 708 11.20 17.21 -43.93
C SER A 708 12.63 16.64 -43.84
N GLY A 709 12.77 15.35 -43.51
CA GLY A 709 14.05 14.63 -43.49
C GLY A 709 13.88 13.15 -43.15
N LEU A 710 14.99 12.43 -43.01
CA LEU A 710 14.99 10.98 -42.76
C LEU A 710 14.30 10.59 -41.44
N SER A 711 14.46 11.37 -40.37
CA SER A 711 13.85 11.07 -39.08
C SER A 711 12.32 11.13 -39.14
N GLU A 712 11.75 12.11 -39.85
CA GLU A 712 10.30 12.17 -40.10
C GLU A 712 9.84 11.00 -40.98
N SER A 713 10.63 10.61 -42.00
CA SER A 713 10.32 9.45 -42.85
C SER A 713 10.24 8.15 -42.06
N LEU A 714 11.16 7.93 -41.11
CA LEU A 714 11.08 6.79 -40.20
C LEU A 714 9.83 6.84 -39.33
N VAL A 715 9.50 8.00 -38.78
CA VAL A 715 8.30 8.18 -37.95
C VAL A 715 7.02 7.87 -38.71
N ARG A 716 6.92 8.26 -39.98
CA ARG A 716 5.77 7.91 -40.85
C ARG A 716 5.61 6.38 -40.98
N TRP A 717 6.71 5.63 -41.11
CA TRP A 717 6.68 4.16 -41.11
C TRP A 717 6.38 3.56 -39.74
N ILE A 718 6.88 4.16 -38.65
CA ILE A 718 6.54 3.76 -37.28
C ILE A 718 5.03 3.90 -37.04
N ILE A 719 4.40 4.99 -37.52
CA ILE A 719 2.95 5.16 -37.46
C ILE A 719 2.25 4.06 -38.27
N ALA A 720 2.69 3.81 -39.50
CA ALA A 720 2.08 2.79 -40.36
C ALA A 720 2.13 1.39 -39.72
N PHE A 721 3.31 0.96 -39.26
CA PHE A 721 3.45 -0.35 -38.60
C PHE A 721 2.80 -0.39 -37.22
N GLY A 722 2.81 0.70 -36.47
CA GLY A 722 2.16 0.80 -35.16
C GLY A 722 0.65 0.58 -35.23
N LEU A 723 0.02 0.96 -36.35
CA LEU A 723 -1.40 0.69 -36.61
C LEU A 723 -1.64 -0.65 -37.30
N LEU A 724 -0.74 -1.09 -38.17
CA LEU A 724 -0.90 -2.33 -38.93
C LEU A 724 -0.66 -3.58 -38.09
N LEU A 725 0.38 -3.63 -37.26
CA LEU A 725 0.77 -4.84 -36.54
C LEU A 725 -0.30 -5.34 -35.56
N PRO A 726 -0.97 -4.48 -34.75
CA PRO A 726 -2.10 -4.92 -33.93
C PRO A 726 -3.27 -5.49 -34.74
N LEU A 727 -3.45 -5.10 -36.01
CA LEU A 727 -4.53 -5.63 -36.84
C LEU A 727 -4.26 -7.04 -37.36
N LEU A 728 -3.00 -7.48 -37.35
CA LEU A 728 -2.56 -8.75 -37.93
C LEU A 728 -2.15 -9.77 -36.88
N PHE A 729 -1.59 -9.31 -35.76
CA PHE A 729 -0.96 -10.17 -34.76
C PHE A 729 -1.50 -9.91 -33.35
N VAL A 730 -1.64 -11.00 -32.60
CA VAL A 730 -1.85 -10.98 -31.15
C VAL A 730 -0.76 -11.76 -30.43
N GLN A 731 -0.46 -11.41 -29.18
CA GLN A 731 0.45 -12.22 -28.38
C GLN A 731 -0.28 -13.47 -27.86
N ASN A 732 0.40 -14.62 -27.82
CA ASN A 732 -0.20 -15.93 -27.50
C ASN A 732 -0.89 -15.95 -26.13
N VAL A 733 -0.25 -15.40 -25.10
CA VAL A 733 -0.75 -15.46 -23.72
C VAL A 733 -1.72 -14.31 -23.40
N ASN A 734 -1.31 -13.07 -23.68
CA ASN A 734 -2.10 -11.89 -23.38
C ASN A 734 -2.21 -11.00 -24.63
N PRO A 735 -3.33 -11.08 -25.37
CA PRO A 735 -3.55 -10.26 -26.55
C PRO A 735 -3.40 -8.76 -26.29
N TRP A 736 -3.64 -8.26 -25.07
CA TRP A 736 -3.46 -6.86 -24.71
C TRP A 736 -2.07 -6.33 -25.08
N ASN A 737 -1.03 -7.12 -24.87
CA ASN A 737 0.35 -6.69 -25.03
C ASN A 737 0.67 -6.21 -26.46
N THR A 738 0.05 -6.81 -27.49
CA THR A 738 0.20 -6.37 -28.89
C THR A 738 -0.42 -5.01 -29.18
N ILE A 739 -1.40 -4.52 -28.40
CA ILE A 739 -1.97 -3.19 -28.63
C ILE A 739 -0.95 -2.07 -28.40
N GLN A 740 0.12 -2.36 -27.65
CA GLN A 740 1.16 -1.38 -27.30
C GLN A 740 1.97 -0.89 -28.51
N PHE A 741 1.95 -1.61 -29.65
CA PHE A 741 2.47 -1.09 -30.92
C PHE A 741 1.77 0.22 -31.33
N MET A 742 0.47 0.32 -31.08
CA MET A 742 -0.34 1.50 -31.44
C MET A 742 0.02 2.72 -30.60
N TYR A 743 0.60 2.56 -29.41
CA TYR A 743 0.94 3.68 -28.53
C TYR A 743 1.95 4.62 -29.20
N TYR A 744 2.94 4.07 -29.92
CA TYR A 744 3.90 4.86 -30.71
C TYR A 744 3.23 5.61 -31.86
N ALA A 745 2.26 4.98 -32.52
CA ALA A 745 1.49 5.65 -33.58
C ALA A 745 0.67 6.81 -33.00
N LEU A 746 -0.02 6.61 -31.87
CA LEU A 746 -0.79 7.67 -31.18
C LEU A 746 0.11 8.82 -30.72
N PHE A 747 1.30 8.52 -30.19
CA PHE A 747 2.29 9.52 -29.78
C PHE A 747 2.67 10.41 -30.97
N PHE A 748 3.14 9.84 -32.08
CA PHE A 748 3.60 10.63 -33.22
C PHE A 748 2.46 11.28 -34.01
N LEU A 749 1.28 10.65 -34.12
CA LEU A 749 0.11 11.25 -34.77
C LEU A 749 -0.39 12.49 -34.01
N GLY A 750 -0.21 12.56 -32.69
CA GLY A 750 -0.49 13.78 -31.91
C GLY A 750 0.29 15.00 -32.41
N ILE A 751 1.52 14.81 -32.89
CA ILE A 751 2.38 15.85 -33.44
C ILE A 751 1.90 16.31 -34.82
N PHE A 752 1.55 15.36 -35.71
CA PHE A 752 1.00 15.70 -37.03
C PHE A 752 -0.37 16.37 -36.93
N MET A 753 -1.21 15.91 -35.98
CA MET A 753 -2.50 16.54 -35.67
C MET A 753 -2.30 17.99 -35.24
N ALA A 754 -1.32 18.30 -34.40
CA ALA A 754 -1.04 19.66 -33.96
C ALA A 754 -0.74 20.60 -35.15
N LYS A 755 0.06 20.15 -36.11
CA LYS A 755 0.39 20.90 -37.32
C LYS A 755 -0.83 21.16 -38.22
N TYR A 756 -1.76 20.21 -38.27
CA TYR A 756 -3.02 20.38 -38.99
C TYR A 756 -3.94 21.39 -38.28
N ILE A 757 -4.16 21.23 -36.98
CA ILE A 757 -5.15 22.00 -36.21
C ILE A 757 -4.75 23.47 -36.05
N VAL A 758 -3.46 23.80 -35.92
CA VAL A 758 -3.00 25.20 -35.74
C VAL A 758 -3.35 26.11 -36.93
N ARG A 759 -3.65 25.55 -38.10
CA ARG A 759 -4.09 26.31 -39.28
C ARG A 759 -5.59 26.62 -39.30
N LEU A 760 -6.36 26.11 -38.34
CA LEU A 760 -7.80 26.31 -38.24
C LEU A 760 -8.13 27.61 -37.49
N ARG A 761 -9.42 28.00 -37.51
CA ARG A 761 -9.89 29.18 -36.76
C ARG A 761 -9.73 28.96 -35.24
N PRO A 762 -9.33 29.97 -34.45
CA PRO A 762 -9.06 29.81 -33.02
C PRO A 762 -10.18 29.16 -32.20
N ILE A 763 -11.45 29.49 -32.49
CA ILE A 763 -12.60 28.90 -31.78
C ILE A 763 -12.74 27.41 -32.05
N LEU A 764 -12.43 26.98 -33.28
CA LEU A 764 -12.45 25.57 -33.67
C LEU A 764 -11.27 24.82 -33.03
N ILE A 765 -10.10 25.47 -32.91
CA ILE A 765 -8.95 24.91 -32.18
C ILE A 765 -9.36 24.62 -30.74
N LEU A 766 -9.94 25.59 -30.04
CA LEU A 766 -10.36 25.40 -28.65
C LEU A 766 -11.35 24.24 -28.49
N PHE A 767 -12.38 24.18 -29.34
CA PHE A 767 -13.35 23.09 -29.34
C PHE A 767 -12.69 21.72 -29.58
N LEU A 768 -11.82 21.61 -30.58
CA LEU A 768 -11.11 20.36 -30.88
C LEU A 768 -10.15 19.96 -29.75
N LEU A 769 -9.48 20.91 -29.10
CA LEU A 769 -8.63 20.61 -27.95
C LEU A 769 -9.45 20.07 -26.78
N LEU A 770 -10.61 20.66 -26.47
CA LEU A 770 -11.50 20.14 -25.43
C LEU A 770 -11.95 18.72 -25.76
N LEU A 771 -12.44 18.49 -26.98
CA LEU A 771 -12.87 17.17 -27.45
C LEU A 771 -11.73 16.13 -27.42
N ALA A 772 -10.50 16.53 -27.76
CA ALA A 772 -9.34 15.65 -27.72
C ALA A 772 -8.95 15.22 -26.30
N THR A 773 -9.38 15.93 -25.26
CA THR A 773 -8.92 15.68 -23.87
C THR A 773 -9.96 15.00 -22.98
N VAL A 774 -11.18 14.77 -23.46
CA VAL A 774 -12.32 14.26 -22.66
C VAL A 774 -11.96 12.97 -21.89
N THR A 775 -11.44 11.96 -22.58
CA THR A 775 -11.07 10.68 -21.94
C THR A 775 -9.85 10.80 -21.03
N SER A 776 -8.94 11.74 -21.31
CA SER A 776 -7.78 12.02 -20.45
C SER A 776 -8.21 12.67 -19.13
N VAL A 777 -9.18 13.58 -19.15
CA VAL A 777 -9.77 14.16 -17.93
C VAL A 777 -10.43 13.07 -17.08
N GLY A 778 -11.18 12.16 -17.72
CA GLY A 778 -11.76 10.99 -17.06
C GLY A 778 -10.72 10.10 -16.38
N THR A 779 -9.64 9.78 -17.10
CA THR A 779 -8.55 8.98 -16.55
C THR A 779 -7.93 9.67 -15.34
N LEU A 780 -7.60 10.96 -15.42
CA LEU A 780 -7.03 11.70 -14.28
C LEU A 780 -7.96 11.71 -13.06
N LYS A 781 -9.28 11.84 -13.27
CA LYS A 781 -10.30 11.75 -12.21
C LYS A 781 -10.21 10.44 -11.43
N ASP A 782 -9.98 9.32 -12.12
CA ASP A 782 -9.88 8.00 -11.49
C ASP A 782 -8.66 7.85 -10.56
N TYR A 783 -7.57 8.60 -10.80
CA TYR A 783 -6.36 8.56 -9.96
C TYR A 783 -6.34 9.59 -8.82
N ILE A 784 -7.27 10.55 -8.81
CA ILE A 784 -7.40 11.56 -7.73
C ILE A 784 -8.54 11.22 -6.75
N GLY A 785 -9.29 10.13 -6.97
CA GLY A 785 -10.36 9.67 -6.08
C GLY A 785 -9.88 9.30 -4.67
N TYR A 786 -10.73 9.43 -3.66
CA TYR A 786 -10.34 9.19 -2.26
C TYR A 786 -9.85 7.76 -2.02
N PHE A 787 -10.50 6.77 -2.63
CA PHE A 787 -10.15 5.35 -2.52
C PHE A 787 -9.32 4.83 -3.69
N SER A 788 -8.35 3.97 -3.38
CA SER A 788 -7.62 3.17 -4.34
C SER A 788 -8.39 1.89 -4.70
N ALA A 789 -7.98 1.21 -5.77
CA ALA A 789 -8.53 -0.10 -6.12
C ALA A 789 -7.97 -1.19 -5.18
N SER A 790 -6.70 -1.05 -4.79
CA SER A 790 -6.00 -1.99 -3.91
C SER A 790 -5.13 -1.30 -2.88
N ARG A 791 -4.75 -2.04 -1.83
CA ARG A 791 -3.97 -1.54 -0.69
C ARG A 791 -3.09 -2.60 -0.02
N VAL A 792 -2.24 -2.15 0.88
CA VAL A 792 -1.58 -2.94 1.94
C VAL A 792 -1.90 -2.28 3.28
N SER A 793 -2.49 -3.00 4.25
CA SER A 793 -2.83 -2.42 5.59
C SER A 793 -1.57 -1.99 6.35
N PHE A 794 -1.73 -1.17 7.38
CA PHE A 794 -0.63 -0.85 8.28
C PHE A 794 -0.08 -2.10 8.98
N THR A 795 -0.94 -3.05 9.34
CA THR A 795 -0.54 -4.32 9.95
C THR A 795 0.25 -5.19 8.97
N GLU A 796 -0.17 -5.32 7.72
CA GLU A 796 0.59 -6.02 6.68
C GLU A 796 1.90 -5.30 6.31
N LEU A 797 1.92 -3.97 6.27
CA LEU A 797 3.16 -3.21 6.06
C LEU A 797 4.18 -3.50 7.18
N ARG A 798 3.73 -3.68 8.43
CA ARG A 798 4.62 -4.07 9.53
C ARG A 798 5.12 -5.51 9.38
N ALA A 799 4.31 -6.43 8.86
CA ALA A 799 4.74 -7.78 8.53
C ALA A 799 5.85 -7.78 7.44
N LEU A 800 5.65 -6.99 6.39
CA LEU A 800 6.61 -6.84 5.29
C LEU A 800 7.89 -6.13 5.72
N ASP A 801 7.80 -5.14 6.61
CA ASP A 801 8.97 -4.50 7.23
C ASP A 801 9.73 -5.48 8.14
N THR A 802 9.02 -6.30 8.91
CA THR A 802 9.62 -7.36 9.72
C THR A 802 10.38 -8.34 8.83
N LEU A 803 9.77 -8.81 7.73
CA LEU A 803 10.43 -9.68 6.74
C LEU A 803 11.64 -9.02 6.08
N ARG A 804 11.61 -7.71 5.84
CA ARG A 804 12.73 -6.95 5.28
C ARG A 804 13.95 -6.96 6.19
N ASP A 805 13.73 -6.92 7.50
CA ASP A 805 14.79 -6.95 8.51
C ASP A 805 15.32 -8.38 8.76
N GLN A 806 14.61 -9.42 8.31
CA GLN A 806 15.07 -10.79 8.40
C GLN A 806 16.17 -11.11 7.37
N PRO A 807 17.07 -12.08 7.67
CA PRO A 807 18.06 -12.53 6.69
C PRO A 807 17.41 -13.00 5.38
N ARG A 808 18.13 -12.90 4.26
CA ARG A 808 17.58 -13.32 2.96
C ARG A 808 17.10 -14.78 2.98
N GLY A 809 15.92 -15.04 2.43
CA GLY A 809 15.32 -16.36 2.36
C GLY A 809 14.06 -16.41 1.51
N ILE A 810 13.73 -17.60 1.02
CA ILE A 810 12.54 -17.82 0.18
C ILE A 810 11.29 -17.75 1.05
N VAL A 811 10.31 -16.94 0.63
CA VAL A 811 8.99 -16.84 1.23
C VAL A 811 8.02 -17.75 0.49
N LEU A 812 7.31 -18.60 1.24
CA LEU A 812 6.16 -19.36 0.78
C LEU A 812 4.89 -18.61 1.17
N SER A 813 4.14 -18.13 0.17
CA SER A 813 2.89 -17.39 0.36
C SER A 813 1.70 -18.14 -0.29
N PRO A 814 0.46 -17.85 0.14
CA PRO A 814 -0.73 -18.48 -0.43
C PRO A 814 -0.99 -17.97 -1.85
N LEU A 815 -1.64 -18.78 -2.68
CA LEU A 815 -2.01 -18.36 -4.03
C LEU A 815 -3.23 -17.45 -4.03
N PHE A 816 -3.27 -16.54 -5.00
CA PHE A 816 -4.45 -15.74 -5.27
C PHE A 816 -5.65 -16.63 -5.63
N SER A 817 -6.81 -16.36 -5.01
CA SER A 817 -8.06 -17.09 -5.21
C SER A 817 -9.18 -16.14 -5.66
N VAL A 818 -9.68 -16.33 -6.89
CA VAL A 818 -10.79 -15.53 -7.45
C VAL A 818 -12.07 -15.67 -6.60
N PRO A 819 -12.50 -16.88 -6.17
CA PRO A 819 -13.69 -17.00 -5.31
C PRO A 819 -13.54 -16.33 -3.94
N ALA A 820 -12.33 -16.31 -3.38
CA ALA A 820 -12.08 -15.61 -2.11
C ALA A 820 -12.08 -14.08 -2.32
N SER A 821 -11.45 -13.61 -3.39
CA SER A 821 -11.37 -12.18 -3.76
C SER A 821 -12.73 -11.52 -3.98
N SER A 822 -13.73 -12.24 -4.48
CA SER A 822 -15.07 -11.68 -4.76
C SER A 822 -15.82 -11.25 -3.50
N ARG A 823 -15.42 -11.76 -2.32
CA ARG A 823 -16.00 -11.43 -1.02
C ARG A 823 -15.32 -10.22 -0.36
N VAL A 824 -14.19 -9.76 -0.90
CA VAL A 824 -13.38 -8.70 -0.31
C VAL A 824 -13.75 -7.33 -0.89
N SER A 825 -14.04 -6.35 -0.03
CA SER A 825 -14.40 -4.98 -0.45
C SER A 825 -13.18 -4.16 -0.86
N THR A 826 -13.39 -3.16 -1.73
CA THR A 826 -12.35 -2.18 -2.09
C THR A 826 -12.13 -1.12 -1.00
N PRO A 827 -10.91 -0.57 -0.84
CA PRO A 827 -9.66 -0.99 -1.47
C PRO A 827 -9.25 -2.41 -1.03
N LYS A 828 -9.02 -3.31 -2.01
CA LYS A 828 -8.71 -4.72 -1.73
C LYS A 828 -7.25 -4.88 -1.27
N PRO A 829 -6.96 -5.65 -0.21
CA PRO A 829 -5.59 -6.08 0.09
C PRO A 829 -4.93 -6.71 -1.14
N LEU A 830 -3.64 -6.44 -1.39
CA LEU A 830 -2.94 -6.91 -2.60
C LEU A 830 -2.98 -8.43 -2.77
N TYR A 831 -2.90 -9.21 -1.69
CA TYR A 831 -3.06 -10.67 -1.72
C TYR A 831 -4.43 -11.15 -2.23
N SER A 832 -5.44 -10.26 -2.25
CA SER A 832 -6.80 -10.52 -2.69
C SER A 832 -7.20 -9.70 -3.92
N TYR A 833 -6.32 -8.85 -4.45
CA TYR A 833 -6.63 -8.01 -5.61
C TYR A 833 -6.45 -8.81 -6.91
N VAL A 834 -5.26 -9.34 -7.12
CA VAL A 834 -4.85 -10.22 -8.22
C VAL A 834 -3.56 -10.94 -7.79
N SER A 835 -3.09 -11.95 -8.54
CA SER A 835 -1.77 -12.53 -8.28
C SER A 835 -0.68 -11.48 -8.48
N THR A 836 0.10 -11.17 -7.45
CA THR A 836 1.12 -10.09 -7.47
C THR A 836 2.38 -10.51 -6.73
N ALA A 837 3.49 -9.81 -7.01
CA ALA A 837 4.80 -10.02 -6.36
C ALA A 837 5.05 -9.06 -5.19
N TYR A 838 4.00 -8.67 -4.44
CA TYR A 838 4.09 -7.55 -3.50
C TYR A 838 4.99 -7.84 -2.30
N ILE A 839 5.09 -9.10 -1.87
CA ILE A 839 6.02 -9.51 -0.81
C ILE A 839 7.45 -9.27 -1.29
N SER A 840 7.79 -9.71 -2.51
CA SER A 840 9.10 -9.44 -3.12
C SER A 840 9.36 -7.94 -3.31
N ALA A 841 8.37 -7.18 -3.75
CA ALA A 841 8.50 -5.75 -4.03
C ALA A 841 8.74 -4.90 -2.78
N LEU A 842 8.13 -5.25 -1.64
CA LEU A 842 8.16 -4.44 -0.43
C LEU A 842 9.19 -4.95 0.59
N SER A 843 9.29 -6.27 0.80
CA SER A 843 10.27 -6.86 1.73
C SER A 843 11.64 -7.12 1.08
N GLY A 844 11.68 -7.22 -0.25
CA GLY A 844 12.86 -7.63 -1.00
C GLY A 844 13.19 -9.12 -0.90
N GLN A 845 12.42 -9.93 -0.17
CA GLN A 845 12.63 -11.37 -0.08
C GLN A 845 12.14 -12.06 -1.37
N PRO A 846 12.87 -13.04 -1.93
CA PRO A 846 12.36 -13.82 -3.05
C PRO A 846 11.20 -14.72 -2.62
N GLU A 847 10.29 -14.99 -3.54
CA GLU A 847 9.14 -15.87 -3.32
C GLU A 847 9.32 -17.24 -3.99
N PHE A 848 8.75 -18.28 -3.38
CA PHE A 848 8.75 -19.63 -3.96
C PHE A 848 8.00 -19.63 -5.31
N LEU A 849 6.85 -18.96 -5.35
CA LEU A 849 6.05 -18.66 -6.52
C LEU A 849 5.11 -17.48 -6.21
N SER A 850 5.13 -16.44 -7.03
CA SER A 850 4.15 -15.33 -7.02
C SER A 850 3.91 -14.81 -8.44
N ASP A 851 2.95 -13.89 -8.60
CA ASP A 851 2.64 -13.20 -9.87
C ASP A 851 2.54 -14.14 -11.09
N ILE A 852 1.60 -15.08 -11.02
CA ILE A 852 1.45 -16.11 -12.05
C ILE A 852 1.07 -15.51 -13.42
N LEU A 853 0.45 -14.33 -13.44
CA LEU A 853 0.09 -13.63 -14.67
C LEU A 853 1.33 -13.19 -15.46
N ASN A 854 2.33 -12.60 -14.79
CA ASN A 854 3.57 -12.25 -15.48
C ASN A 854 4.42 -13.49 -15.81
N LEU A 855 4.35 -14.54 -15.00
CA LEU A 855 5.02 -15.82 -15.31
C LEU A 855 4.43 -16.51 -16.54
N ASP A 856 3.11 -16.46 -16.73
CA ASP A 856 2.46 -16.89 -17.97
C ASP A 856 2.97 -16.08 -19.17
N ILE A 857 3.00 -14.74 -19.04
CA ILE A 857 3.45 -13.84 -20.12
C ILE A 857 4.91 -14.12 -20.53
N THR A 858 5.75 -14.49 -19.56
CA THR A 858 7.18 -14.76 -19.76
C THR A 858 7.51 -16.25 -20.01
N GLY A 859 6.49 -17.12 -19.95
CA GLY A 859 6.57 -18.53 -20.34
C GLY A 859 7.23 -19.46 -19.32
N PHE A 860 7.16 -19.14 -18.01
CA PHE A 860 7.67 -20.02 -16.97
C PHE A 860 6.65 -21.10 -16.60
N ASN A 861 7.09 -22.36 -16.50
CA ASN A 861 6.23 -23.44 -15.99
C ASN A 861 6.24 -23.45 -14.46
N TYR A 862 5.11 -23.07 -13.86
CA TYR A 862 4.92 -23.04 -12.41
C TYR A 862 3.83 -24.01 -11.90
N ILE A 863 3.18 -24.77 -12.79
CA ILE A 863 1.95 -25.54 -12.46
C ILE A 863 2.19 -26.56 -11.34
N SER A 864 3.36 -27.22 -11.31
CA SER A 864 3.71 -28.13 -10.20
C SER A 864 3.87 -27.38 -8.88
N ARG A 865 4.56 -26.23 -8.89
CA ARG A 865 4.75 -25.41 -7.68
C ARG A 865 3.45 -24.84 -7.13
N ALA A 866 2.54 -24.43 -8.01
CA ALA A 866 1.21 -23.99 -7.60
C ALA A 866 0.43 -25.11 -6.89
N ARG A 867 0.49 -26.34 -7.42
CA ARG A 867 -0.09 -27.52 -6.77
C ARG A 867 0.59 -27.83 -5.43
N ASP A 868 1.91 -27.69 -5.34
CA ASP A 868 2.64 -27.92 -4.10
C ASP A 868 2.29 -26.87 -3.02
N ILE A 869 2.14 -25.60 -3.40
CA ILE A 869 1.65 -24.55 -2.48
C ILE A 869 0.26 -24.91 -1.97
N GLN A 870 -0.66 -25.24 -2.87
CA GLN A 870 -2.03 -25.58 -2.47
C GLN A 870 -2.03 -26.78 -1.53
N ARG A 871 -1.27 -27.83 -1.85
CA ARG A 871 -1.09 -28.98 -0.96
C ARG A 871 -0.52 -28.55 0.39
N PHE A 872 0.48 -27.68 0.44
CA PHE A 872 1.10 -27.24 1.70
C PHE A 872 0.10 -26.57 2.65
N TYR A 873 -0.76 -25.68 2.16
CA TYR A 873 -1.75 -25.05 3.02
C TYR A 873 -2.88 -25.99 3.45
N ASP A 874 -3.17 -27.02 2.66
CA ASP A 874 -4.31 -27.93 2.88
C ASP A 874 -3.93 -29.28 3.53
N THR A 875 -2.64 -29.61 3.63
CA THR A 875 -2.17 -30.93 4.09
C THR A 875 -2.29 -31.12 5.60
N GLU A 876 -2.49 -32.38 6.00
CA GLU A 876 -2.34 -32.86 7.38
C GLU A 876 -1.10 -33.76 7.53
N ASP A 877 -0.32 -33.95 6.46
CA ASP A 877 0.88 -34.78 6.43
C ASP A 877 2.09 -33.96 6.87
N LYS A 878 2.41 -34.06 8.17
CA LYS A 878 3.54 -33.39 8.81
C LYS A 878 4.88 -33.71 8.16
N GLU A 879 5.14 -34.98 7.87
CA GLU A 879 6.43 -35.43 7.32
C GLU A 879 6.64 -34.84 5.93
N TRP A 880 5.60 -34.88 5.09
CA TRP A 880 5.66 -34.26 3.78
C TRP A 880 5.82 -32.74 3.88
N GLY A 881 5.10 -32.08 4.79
CA GLY A 881 5.19 -30.63 4.99
C GLY A 881 6.61 -30.17 5.36
N ILE A 882 7.26 -30.85 6.31
CA ILE A 882 8.65 -30.58 6.68
C ILE A 882 9.59 -30.85 5.50
N ALA A 883 9.46 -32.01 4.84
CA ALA A 883 10.29 -32.36 3.70
C ALA A 883 10.15 -31.36 2.54
N PHE A 884 8.94 -30.83 2.32
CA PHE A 884 8.66 -29.81 1.33
C PHE A 884 9.39 -28.49 1.64
N LEU A 885 9.32 -28.02 2.90
CA LEU A 885 10.00 -26.80 3.33
C LEU A 885 11.53 -26.92 3.16
N GLN A 886 12.10 -28.06 3.61
CA GLN A 886 13.54 -28.33 3.49
C GLN A 886 14.00 -28.42 2.04
N LYS A 887 13.32 -29.22 1.22
CA LYS A 887 13.68 -29.46 -0.18
C LYS A 887 13.70 -28.17 -0.99
N ASN A 888 12.74 -27.27 -0.73
CA ASN A 888 12.61 -26.02 -1.46
C ASN A 888 13.32 -24.83 -0.79
N GLN A 889 14.06 -25.09 0.31
CA GLN A 889 14.81 -24.08 1.06
C GLN A 889 13.92 -22.90 1.49
N ILE A 890 12.67 -23.22 1.87
CA ILE A 890 11.74 -22.22 2.39
C ILE A 890 12.25 -21.76 3.75
N LYS A 891 12.39 -20.45 3.90
CA LYS A 891 12.83 -19.85 5.16
C LYS A 891 11.68 -19.19 5.91
N TYR A 892 10.72 -18.63 5.17
CA TYR A 892 9.58 -17.96 5.74
C TYR A 892 8.28 -18.51 5.15
N VAL A 893 7.27 -18.69 5.99
CA VAL A 893 5.92 -19.06 5.59
C VAL A 893 4.99 -17.90 5.95
N TYR A 894 4.16 -17.50 5.00
CA TYR A 894 3.31 -16.31 5.08
C TYR A 894 1.84 -16.72 5.06
N GLU A 895 1.04 -16.26 6.02
CA GLU A 895 -0.41 -16.48 6.03
C GLU A 895 -1.16 -15.18 5.80
N THR A 896 -2.34 -15.31 5.19
CA THR A 896 -3.27 -14.20 5.01
C THR A 896 -4.60 -14.54 5.68
N ARG A 897 -5.49 -13.56 5.77
CA ARG A 897 -6.88 -13.79 6.21
C ARG A 897 -7.61 -14.87 5.40
N LEU A 898 -7.29 -14.99 4.12
CA LEU A 898 -8.01 -15.86 3.19
C LEU A 898 -7.51 -17.30 3.21
N GLN A 899 -6.25 -17.53 3.62
CA GLN A 899 -5.66 -18.86 3.63
C GLN A 899 -4.61 -18.97 4.74
N LYS A 900 -4.81 -19.98 5.59
CA LYS A 900 -3.97 -20.36 6.73
C LYS A 900 -3.51 -21.80 6.56
N ILE A 901 -2.38 -22.17 7.14
CA ILE A 901 -1.91 -23.56 7.18
C ILE A 901 -2.84 -24.39 8.07
N LYS A 902 -3.15 -25.60 7.63
CA LYS A 902 -4.04 -26.50 8.37
C LYS A 902 -3.37 -27.15 9.58
N LEU A 903 -2.08 -27.50 9.46
CA LEU A 903 -1.27 -28.06 10.54
C LEU A 903 -0.91 -27.00 11.58
N ALA A 904 -0.65 -27.42 12.82
CA ALA A 904 -0.09 -26.50 13.81
C ALA A 904 1.32 -26.06 13.37
N PRO A 905 1.71 -24.77 13.50
CA PRO A 905 3.04 -24.30 13.10
C PRO A 905 4.18 -25.10 13.73
N ILE A 906 4.04 -25.48 15.02
CA ILE A 906 5.04 -26.29 15.73
C ILE A 906 5.26 -27.65 15.09
N ASP A 907 4.22 -28.23 14.46
CA ASP A 907 4.34 -29.50 13.74
C ASP A 907 5.16 -29.37 12.46
N LEU A 908 5.33 -28.16 11.93
CA LEU A 908 6.13 -27.89 10.74
C LEU A 908 7.50 -27.28 11.07
N ASN A 909 7.93 -27.31 12.35
CA ASN A 909 9.12 -26.61 12.85
C ASN A 909 9.09 -25.10 12.52
N LEU A 910 7.91 -24.50 12.58
CA LEU A 910 7.70 -23.08 12.31
C LEU A 910 7.59 -22.29 13.61
N GLU A 911 8.41 -21.25 13.73
CA GLU A 911 8.38 -20.27 14.82
C GLU A 911 7.68 -18.99 14.36
N THR A 912 6.69 -18.51 15.10
CA THR A 912 5.99 -17.26 14.77
C THR A 912 6.90 -16.07 15.02
N ILE A 913 7.18 -15.31 13.96
CA ILE A 913 7.97 -14.06 14.04
C ILE A 913 7.12 -12.80 13.87
N PHE A 914 5.87 -12.96 13.39
CA PHE A 914 4.89 -11.88 13.29
C PHE A 914 3.46 -12.45 13.32
N ASP A 915 2.56 -11.76 14.01
CA ASP A 915 1.11 -12.04 14.00
C ASP A 915 0.38 -10.70 14.17
N SER A 916 -0.57 -10.37 13.30
CA SER A 916 -1.49 -9.23 13.46
C SER A 916 -2.96 -9.63 13.45
N GLY A 917 -3.25 -10.93 13.38
CA GLY A 917 -4.58 -11.45 13.04
C GLY A 917 -4.93 -11.36 11.55
N GLU A 918 -4.51 -10.29 10.85
CA GLU A 918 -4.60 -10.20 9.38
C GLU A 918 -3.53 -11.06 8.70
N ILE A 919 -2.28 -10.90 9.13
CA ILE A 919 -1.10 -11.57 8.58
C ILE A 919 -0.38 -12.32 9.70
N LYS A 920 0.11 -13.53 9.39
CA LYS A 920 1.09 -14.22 10.23
C LYS A 920 2.29 -14.60 9.40
N VAL A 921 3.47 -14.48 10.01
CA VAL A 921 4.72 -14.86 9.38
C VAL A 921 5.46 -15.79 10.32
N TYR A 922 5.93 -16.89 9.76
CA TYR A 922 6.72 -17.88 10.47
C TYR A 922 8.11 -17.99 9.88
N ARG A 923 9.09 -18.30 10.73
CA ARG A 923 10.43 -18.72 10.34
C ARG A 923 10.53 -20.23 10.46
N TYR A 924 11.06 -20.87 9.42
CA TYR A 924 11.41 -22.28 9.43
C TYR A 924 12.78 -22.47 10.09
N ASN A 925 12.83 -23.35 11.09
CA ASN A 925 14.01 -23.61 11.92
C ASN A 925 14.86 -24.79 11.42
#